data_AF-A0A957M7G6-F1
#
_entry.id   AF-A0A957M7G6-F1
#
_cell.length_a   1.000
_cell.length_b   1.000
_cell.length_c   1.000
_cell.angle_alpha   90.00
_cell.angle_beta   90.00
_cell.angle_gamma   90.00
#
_symmetry.space_group_name_H-M   'P 1'
#
loop_
_entity.id
_entity.type
_entity.pdbx_description
1 polymer ?
#
loop_
_entity_poly.entity_id
_entity_poly.type
_entity_poly.pdbx_seq_one_letter_code
_entity_poly.pdbx_strand_id
1 'polypeptide(L)'
;DIDGDGDLDVTVANAGQPNAAYLNNGDGTFAVSGRDFGAGANVVALGDIDGDGDLDAVTGTSARNIAYRNEPCASNPVVRTTSDSGFESLRWAVAEACPGATVTFGLSDIIPSTITLSSSQIEITKPITISGLGMSILTISGNDTNRIFSVGAPTTIDNLSMTNGFTDVASGGAIYATAPLTLSWVTMADNRSDSGSALYTTDALTVDNCVLFRNSGVSDDGVTVIAAGGRTLLMDRTSFTANIGTALLVESIVTLDGTPVATGPITITNSSFASGDGVAIEIELGSPEGEYTSTDVSIGAINVLSNTFTISNSDGLNFGSLDVLRLTNSAVTVSDINVVGNSFSGGDNGIDWGSGYFEDLWESTITVGAVNILNNDFTNNYTAILLEDAIGFYSMFTSTVSAGDVTIIGNTISGYEDLGIVLDPFFSVSDWGGSSAGSFGNLAVSNNSVNTEQSASNAIVAQYVVPRSFYDTSDITVGDMLVEENAVGGGDASIDVTIGGSDLYNDASVALGTTFVQSNTIATDGAGLAVAHKFAYDVYDNSRAEGAGVVIANNTITATGSGIDLLFYAQGYDGNGNSLVSIAPITITGNLIATGGNGVYINYDSVADYMYDSARSLMAPVAIADNLITSADHSIRIDRSAYDNAAGTAMEGNSYARLPDHIISGNVLNPADGNDGIYVYDYYSSFENYGDSTIDYGQLMVDDNTFAGGRNGFYHLNEGASYENDDNHTVIFSNTVVTDNRFYSQTGTALYFDIDDAGYTHYGNLVFGDTLVARNVISDSDYGIRYDNYEPCYECYDDASLAIGALTIADNQFYAIGTDAINVAIDEVGYSVDPGVTIDIGDAQSGYAVIIQDNTVDGCGDDGIYGYAYISAPDNTTMGRFGIFSNTVTACANGIRLGTMHPGAEIANNQVTDSTSTGLLLATADTDVVDVTGNAIASSSLTDTVGIQVNRGQVNLAATTVTNHATSVYN
;
A
#
# COMPACT_ATOMS: atom_id res chain seq x y z
N ASP A 1 -59.57 44.22 -4.38
CA ASP A 1 -58.18 44.37 -4.03
C ASP A 1 -58.01 44.35 -2.53
N ILE A 2 -58.21 43.16 -1.98
CA ILE A 2 -58.10 42.79 -0.56
C ILE A 2 -56.68 42.26 -0.30
N ASP A 3 -56.01 41.71 -1.32
CA ASP A 3 -54.62 41.24 -1.31
C ASP A 3 -53.63 42.19 -2.02
N GLY A 4 -54.12 43.27 -2.63
CA GLY A 4 -53.30 44.37 -3.14
C GLY A 4 -52.62 44.07 -4.49
N ASP A 5 -53.11 43.10 -5.25
CA ASP A 5 -52.55 42.66 -6.52
C ASP A 5 -53.02 43.49 -7.74
N GLY A 6 -53.96 44.42 -7.53
CA GLY A 6 -54.52 45.31 -8.54
C GLY A 6 -55.84 44.83 -9.14
N ASP A 7 -56.28 43.61 -8.82
CA ASP A 7 -57.53 43.03 -9.27
C ASP A 7 -58.65 43.17 -8.22
N LEU A 8 -59.90 43.29 -8.69
CA LEU A 8 -61.04 43.46 -7.78
C LEU A 8 -61.55 42.13 -7.24
N ASP A 9 -61.28 41.87 -5.97
CA ASP A 9 -61.82 40.74 -5.18
C ASP A 9 -63.27 40.90 -4.74
N VAL A 10 -63.82 39.82 -4.18
CA VAL A 10 -65.18 39.75 -3.67
C VAL A 10 -65.20 39.32 -2.20
N THR A 11 -65.89 40.09 -1.36
CA THR A 11 -66.25 39.68 0.00
C THR A 11 -67.74 39.43 0.09
N VAL A 12 -68.15 38.30 0.65
CA VAL A 12 -69.56 37.93 0.82
C VAL A 12 -69.94 37.85 2.29
N ALA A 13 -71.08 38.47 2.62
CA ALA A 13 -71.73 38.29 3.90
C ALA A 13 -72.70 37.11 3.85
N ASN A 14 -72.50 36.11 4.70
CA ASN A 14 -73.31 34.89 4.72
C ASN A 14 -74.22 34.87 5.95
N ALA A 15 -75.53 34.82 5.75
CA ALA A 15 -76.47 34.76 6.86
C ALA A 15 -76.47 33.36 7.50
N GLY A 16 -76.00 33.27 8.75
CA GLY A 16 -75.97 32.03 9.54
C GLY A 16 -74.82 31.06 9.22
N GLN A 17 -73.84 31.47 8.41
CA GLN A 17 -72.61 30.75 8.10
C GLN A 17 -71.43 31.74 8.09
N PRO A 18 -70.16 31.30 8.27
CA PRO A 18 -69.01 32.20 8.17
C PRO A 18 -68.98 33.01 6.87
N ASN A 19 -68.55 34.27 6.95
CA ASN A 19 -68.37 35.14 5.77
C ASN A 19 -67.08 34.73 5.06
N ALA A 20 -67.00 34.95 3.75
CA ALA A 20 -65.85 34.54 2.96
C ALA A 20 -65.33 35.69 2.08
N ALA A 21 -64.04 35.67 1.79
CA ALA A 21 -63.42 36.47 0.75
C ALA A 21 -62.94 35.55 -0.39
N TYR A 22 -63.12 36.02 -1.62
CA TYR A 22 -62.73 35.36 -2.86
C TYR A 22 -61.75 36.25 -3.61
N LEU A 23 -60.53 35.76 -3.81
CA LEU A 23 -59.45 36.44 -4.50
C LEU A 23 -59.61 36.26 -6.01
N ASN A 24 -59.53 37.34 -6.78
CA ASN A 24 -59.67 37.32 -8.23
C ASN A 24 -58.32 37.04 -8.89
N ASN A 25 -58.21 35.97 -9.68
CA ASN A 25 -56.96 35.61 -10.37
C ASN A 25 -56.64 36.50 -11.60
N GLY A 26 -57.22 37.71 -11.68
CA GLY A 26 -57.07 38.64 -12.80
C GLY A 26 -57.76 38.26 -14.12
N ASP A 27 -58.28 37.04 -14.24
CA ASP A 27 -59.02 36.55 -15.42
C ASP A 27 -60.54 36.45 -15.19
N GLY A 28 -61.02 36.93 -14.03
CA GLY A 28 -62.41 36.84 -13.60
C GLY A 28 -62.78 35.48 -12.98
N THR A 29 -61.83 34.57 -12.80
CA THR A 29 -61.98 33.39 -11.93
C THR A 29 -61.60 33.75 -10.50
N PHE A 30 -62.28 33.13 -9.54
CA PHE A 30 -62.16 33.46 -8.12
C PHE A 30 -61.72 32.25 -7.30
N ALA A 31 -60.65 32.41 -6.52
CA ALA A 31 -60.19 31.43 -5.54
C ALA A 31 -60.71 31.81 -4.15
N VAL A 32 -61.04 30.82 -3.31
CA VAL A 32 -61.41 31.10 -1.91
C VAL A 32 -60.14 31.54 -1.18
N SER A 33 -60.19 32.67 -0.46
CA SER A 33 -59.04 33.18 0.34
C SER A 33 -58.59 32.23 1.47
N GLY A 34 -59.42 31.25 1.82
CA GLY A 34 -59.20 30.31 2.92
C GLY A 34 -59.38 30.92 4.32
N ARG A 35 -59.66 32.23 4.42
CA ARG A 35 -59.86 32.95 5.67
C ARG A 35 -61.33 33.34 5.85
N ASP A 36 -62.14 32.35 6.22
CA ASP A 36 -63.52 32.62 6.64
C ASP A 36 -63.52 33.45 7.93
N PHE A 37 -64.41 34.44 8.02
CA PHE A 37 -64.44 35.37 9.16
C PHE A 37 -65.85 35.56 9.73
N GLY A 38 -65.92 35.56 11.06
CA GLY A 38 -67.18 35.65 11.81
C GLY A 38 -68.07 34.43 11.72
N ALA A 39 -69.18 34.44 12.45
CA ALA A 39 -70.17 33.35 12.49
C ALA A 39 -71.39 33.59 11.56
N GLY A 40 -71.32 34.64 10.75
CA GLY A 40 -72.34 35.05 9.78
C GLY A 40 -72.89 36.46 9.98
N ALA A 41 -73.17 37.12 8.86
CA ALA A 41 -73.58 38.52 8.77
C ALA A 41 -74.62 38.75 7.69
N ASN A 42 -75.42 39.81 7.85
CA ASN A 42 -76.39 40.24 6.83
C ASN A 42 -75.77 41.21 5.83
N VAL A 43 -74.67 41.85 6.21
CA VAL A 43 -73.96 42.84 5.40
C VAL A 43 -72.49 42.86 5.80
N VAL A 44 -71.62 43.09 4.81
CA VAL A 44 -70.21 43.39 5.00
C VAL A 44 -69.92 44.70 4.28
N ALA A 45 -69.14 45.57 4.92
CA ALA A 45 -68.58 46.76 4.30
C ALA A 45 -67.06 46.67 4.40
N LEU A 46 -66.38 47.02 3.31
CA LEU A 46 -64.94 47.10 3.29
C LEU A 46 -64.49 48.55 3.47
N GLY A 47 -63.36 48.74 4.13
CA GLY A 47 -62.69 50.02 4.25
C GLY A 47 -61.47 49.87 5.13
N ASP A 48 -60.46 50.68 4.88
CA ASP A 48 -59.28 50.79 5.74
C ASP A 48 -59.68 51.49 7.06
N ILE A 49 -59.91 50.72 8.13
CA ILE A 49 -60.45 51.21 9.41
C ILE A 49 -59.33 51.70 10.32
N ASP A 50 -58.14 51.12 10.22
CA ASP A 50 -57.00 51.48 11.05
C ASP A 50 -55.95 52.36 10.35
N GLY A 51 -56.10 52.60 9.05
CA GLY A 51 -55.29 53.52 8.26
C GLY A 51 -54.00 52.90 7.73
N ASP A 52 -53.91 51.57 7.66
CA ASP A 52 -52.73 50.84 7.19
C ASP A 52 -52.65 50.70 5.67
N GLY A 53 -53.72 51.07 4.96
CA GLY A 53 -53.82 51.06 3.50
C GLY A 53 -54.47 49.81 2.92
N ASP A 54 -54.71 48.79 3.75
CA ASP A 54 -55.39 47.55 3.36
C ASP A 54 -56.89 47.63 3.69
N LEU A 55 -57.72 46.91 2.92
CA LEU A 55 -59.17 46.92 3.13
C LEU A 55 -59.59 45.98 4.26
N ASP A 56 -59.96 46.54 5.42
CA ASP A 56 -60.62 45.82 6.51
C ASP A 56 -62.09 45.51 6.21
N ALA A 57 -62.70 44.62 7.00
CA ALA A 57 -64.12 44.28 6.90
C ALA A 57 -64.91 44.62 8.17
N VAL A 58 -66.02 45.36 8.03
CA VAL A 58 -67.04 45.52 9.09
C VAL A 58 -68.26 44.70 8.75
N THR A 59 -68.67 43.81 9.65
CA THR A 59 -69.89 43.03 9.49
C THR A 59 -71.04 43.56 10.32
N GLY A 60 -72.22 43.61 9.71
CA GLY A 60 -73.48 43.89 10.36
C GLY A 60 -74.23 42.60 10.66
N THR A 61 -74.45 42.29 11.94
CA THR A 61 -75.19 41.10 12.38
C THR A 61 -76.47 41.50 13.12
N SER A 62 -77.37 40.56 13.40
CA SER A 62 -78.55 40.80 14.26
C SER A 62 -78.19 40.99 15.73
N ALA A 63 -76.93 40.74 16.10
CA ALA A 63 -76.39 40.89 17.45
C ALA A 63 -75.40 42.07 17.50
N ARG A 64 -74.11 41.78 17.65
CA ARG A 64 -73.04 42.79 17.72
C ARG A 64 -72.38 42.92 16.34
N ASN A 65 -72.20 44.15 15.88
CA ASN A 65 -71.36 44.42 14.71
C ASN A 65 -69.89 44.21 15.08
N ILE A 66 -69.12 43.59 14.19
CA ILE A 66 -67.72 43.23 14.43
C ILE A 66 -66.89 43.80 13.28
N ALA A 67 -65.78 44.46 13.62
CA ALA A 67 -64.75 44.83 12.66
C ALA A 67 -63.66 43.74 12.66
N TYR A 68 -63.25 43.33 11.46
CA TYR A 68 -62.17 42.40 11.17
C TYR A 68 -61.11 43.20 10.44
N ARG A 69 -59.94 43.32 11.05
CA ARG A 69 -58.82 44.03 10.43
C ARG A 69 -58.07 43.10 9.49
N ASN A 70 -57.81 43.55 8.28
CA ASN A 70 -57.00 42.92 7.25
C ASN A 70 -55.56 43.42 7.41
N GLU A 71 -55.00 43.13 8.58
CA GLU A 71 -53.64 43.55 8.88
C GLU A 71 -52.70 42.87 7.87
N PRO A 72 -51.78 43.60 7.23
CA PRO A 72 -50.72 43.00 6.47
C PRO A 72 -49.93 42.08 7.39
N CYS A 73 -49.28 41.09 6.80
CA CYS A 73 -48.28 40.33 7.55
C CYS A 73 -47.32 41.30 8.27
N ALA A 74 -46.89 40.95 9.47
CA ALA A 74 -46.00 41.80 10.26
C ALA A 74 -44.62 41.84 9.58
N SER A 75 -44.17 43.02 9.19
CA SER A 75 -42.87 43.19 8.51
C SER A 75 -41.67 42.79 9.37
N ASN A 76 -41.73 43.03 10.68
CA ASN A 76 -40.75 42.58 11.69
C ASN A 76 -41.43 42.45 13.06
N PRO A 77 -42.19 41.37 13.32
CA PRO A 77 -42.94 41.22 14.56
C PRO A 77 -42.01 41.09 15.76
N VAL A 78 -42.44 41.65 16.90
CA VAL A 78 -41.68 41.63 18.16
C VAL A 78 -42.40 40.73 19.16
N VAL A 79 -41.71 39.70 19.65
CA VAL A 79 -42.18 38.85 20.74
C VAL A 79 -42.01 39.58 22.08
N ARG A 80 -43.11 39.80 22.80
CA ARG A 80 -43.12 40.57 24.06
C ARG A 80 -43.59 39.77 25.27
N THR A 81 -43.99 38.52 25.08
CA THR A 81 -44.39 37.62 26.16
C THR A 81 -43.72 36.27 26.03
N THR A 82 -43.52 35.58 27.17
CA THR A 82 -43.06 34.19 27.23
C THR A 82 -44.21 33.17 27.17
N SER A 83 -45.45 33.64 27.04
CA SER A 83 -46.61 32.77 26.82
C SER A 83 -46.44 31.94 25.53
N ASP A 84 -46.78 30.65 25.60
CA ASP A 84 -46.74 29.72 24.46
C ASP A 84 -47.58 30.18 23.27
N SER A 85 -48.72 30.84 23.53
CA SER A 85 -49.64 31.32 22.50
C SER A 85 -50.32 32.64 22.88
N GLY A 86 -50.99 33.26 21.91
CA GLY A 86 -51.66 34.56 22.04
C GLY A 86 -50.89 35.69 21.34
N PHE A 87 -51.52 36.86 21.28
CA PHE A 87 -50.92 38.06 20.68
C PHE A 87 -49.54 38.36 21.29
N GLU A 88 -48.56 38.76 20.45
CA GLU A 88 -47.15 39.01 20.82
C GLU A 88 -46.37 37.82 21.40
N SER A 89 -46.90 36.60 21.33
CA SER A 89 -46.13 35.36 21.55
C SER A 89 -45.24 35.04 20.35
N LEU A 90 -44.28 34.14 20.53
CA LEU A 90 -43.45 33.64 19.42
C LEU A 90 -44.29 32.97 18.32
N ARG A 91 -45.29 32.17 18.69
CA ARG A 91 -46.20 31.55 17.71
C ARG A 91 -46.94 32.57 16.87
N TRP A 92 -47.48 33.61 17.52
CA TRP A 92 -48.14 34.70 16.81
C TRP A 92 -47.16 35.43 15.88
N ALA A 93 -45.97 35.75 16.36
CA ALA A 93 -44.97 36.47 15.58
C ALA A 93 -44.55 35.68 14.32
N VAL A 94 -44.30 34.38 14.45
CA VAL A 94 -43.98 33.50 13.31
C VAL A 94 -45.16 33.38 12.34
N ALA A 95 -46.39 33.21 12.85
CA ALA A 95 -47.58 33.05 12.03
C ALA A 95 -47.94 34.33 11.24
N GLU A 96 -47.72 35.51 11.82
CA GLU A 96 -48.05 36.79 11.18
C GLU A 96 -46.91 37.39 10.36
N ALA A 97 -45.65 36.97 10.54
CA ALA A 97 -44.49 37.52 9.83
C ALA A 97 -44.65 37.55 8.29
N CYS A 98 -44.20 38.60 7.60
CA CYS A 98 -44.10 38.56 6.13
C CYS A 98 -42.98 37.59 5.67
N PRO A 99 -43.07 37.01 4.45
CA PRO A 99 -41.91 36.40 3.82
C PRO A 99 -40.71 37.36 3.80
N GLY A 100 -39.56 36.92 4.30
CA GLY A 100 -38.34 37.71 4.49
C GLY A 100 -38.27 38.53 5.79
N ALA A 101 -39.30 38.52 6.63
CA ALA A 101 -39.33 39.28 7.88
C ALA A 101 -38.36 38.74 8.94
N THR A 102 -37.93 39.62 9.84
CA THR A 102 -37.18 39.25 11.05
C THR A 102 -38.06 39.31 12.29
N VAL A 103 -38.29 38.17 12.92
CA VAL A 103 -38.89 38.04 14.25
C VAL A 103 -37.83 38.42 15.29
N THR A 104 -38.14 39.39 16.16
CA THR A 104 -37.24 39.86 17.23
C THR A 104 -37.90 39.77 18.60
N PHE A 105 -37.16 40.00 19.68
CA PHE A 105 -37.68 39.88 21.05
C PHE A 105 -37.54 41.20 21.82
N GLY A 106 -38.60 41.55 22.56
CA GLY A 106 -38.68 42.73 23.43
C GLY A 106 -38.98 42.35 24.88
N LEU A 107 -38.36 41.28 25.38
CA LEU A 107 -38.62 40.67 26.70
C LEU A 107 -37.84 41.33 27.86
N SER A 108 -37.57 42.63 27.78
CA SER A 108 -36.58 43.35 28.61
C SER A 108 -36.75 43.22 30.13
N ASP A 109 -37.93 42.83 30.61
CA ASP A 109 -38.25 42.75 32.04
C ASP A 109 -38.09 41.34 32.63
N ILE A 110 -37.74 40.33 31.82
CA ILE A 110 -37.62 38.92 32.20
C ILE A 110 -36.32 38.36 31.60
N ILE A 111 -35.19 38.42 32.32
CA ILE A 111 -33.89 37.91 31.84
C ILE A 111 -33.23 37.07 32.95
N PRO A 112 -32.86 35.79 32.70
CA PRO A 112 -33.12 35.02 31.48
C PRO A 112 -34.61 34.72 31.28
N SER A 113 -35.04 34.64 30.02
CA SER A 113 -36.41 34.32 29.60
C SER A 113 -36.50 32.91 29.07
N THR A 114 -37.53 32.16 29.48
CA THR A 114 -37.88 30.87 28.89
C THR A 114 -39.29 30.91 28.30
N ILE A 115 -39.41 30.61 27.00
CA ILE A 115 -40.69 30.34 26.33
C ILE A 115 -40.92 28.83 26.36
N THR A 116 -41.85 28.37 27.19
CA THR A 116 -42.15 26.93 27.35
C THR A 116 -43.32 26.54 26.46
N LEU A 117 -43.12 25.59 25.55
CA LEU A 117 -44.18 25.09 24.67
C LEU A 117 -45.10 24.14 25.44
N SER A 118 -46.40 24.42 25.40
CA SER A 118 -47.45 23.62 26.08
C SER A 118 -48.47 23.01 25.11
N SER A 119 -48.36 23.36 23.82
CA SER A 119 -49.28 22.98 22.75
C SER A 119 -48.62 22.04 21.74
N SER A 120 -48.18 22.52 20.58
CA SER A 120 -47.56 21.73 19.49
C SER A 120 -46.19 22.28 19.10
N GLN A 121 -45.51 21.72 18.10
CA GLN A 121 -44.36 22.40 17.48
C GLN A 121 -44.75 23.75 16.84
N ILE A 122 -43.78 24.63 16.62
CA ILE A 122 -43.95 25.89 15.89
C ILE A 122 -43.66 25.65 14.40
N GLU A 123 -44.67 25.83 13.56
CA GLU A 123 -44.55 25.67 12.10
C GLU A 123 -44.00 26.94 11.45
N ILE A 124 -42.95 26.80 10.65
CA ILE A 124 -42.37 27.87 9.83
C ILE A 124 -42.58 27.51 8.36
N THR A 125 -43.61 28.10 7.75
CA THR A 125 -44.04 27.79 6.37
C THR A 125 -43.66 28.87 5.35
N LYS A 126 -42.94 29.90 5.78
CA LYS A 126 -42.52 31.03 4.96
C LYS A 126 -41.11 31.47 5.33
N PRO A 127 -40.34 32.05 4.37
CA PRO A 127 -38.97 32.45 4.66
C PRO A 127 -38.94 33.52 5.74
N ILE A 128 -38.20 33.31 6.83
CA ILE A 128 -38.08 34.29 7.92
C ILE A 128 -36.72 34.18 8.62
N THR A 129 -36.36 35.23 9.36
CA THR A 129 -35.27 35.20 10.35
C THR A 129 -35.84 35.29 11.76
N ILE A 130 -35.36 34.49 12.71
CA ILE A 130 -35.66 34.60 14.13
C ILE A 130 -34.37 35.04 14.83
N SER A 131 -34.30 36.30 15.27
CA SER A 131 -33.13 36.86 15.94
C SER A 131 -33.39 37.00 17.44
N GLY A 132 -32.74 36.15 18.23
CA GLY A 132 -32.84 36.06 19.68
C GLY A 132 -32.07 37.15 20.43
N LEU A 133 -32.05 37.01 21.76
CA LEU A 133 -31.43 37.99 22.67
C LEU A 133 -30.06 37.59 23.20
N GLY A 134 -29.62 36.36 22.95
CA GLY A 134 -28.43 35.75 23.56
C GLY A 134 -28.66 34.29 23.89
N MET A 135 -27.69 33.42 23.60
CA MET A 135 -27.71 32.00 24.01
C MET A 135 -27.97 31.82 25.52
N SER A 136 -27.42 32.70 26.37
CA SER A 136 -27.65 32.65 27.83
C SER A 136 -28.82 33.50 28.32
N ILE A 137 -29.55 34.16 27.41
CA ILE A 137 -30.60 35.14 27.74
C ILE A 137 -31.98 34.62 27.38
N LEU A 138 -32.13 33.95 26.23
CA LEU A 138 -33.41 33.47 25.73
C LEU A 138 -33.36 31.96 25.50
N THR A 139 -34.30 31.24 26.09
CA THR A 139 -34.50 29.81 25.90
C THR A 139 -35.91 29.54 25.35
N ILE A 140 -36.02 28.68 24.35
CA ILE A 140 -37.28 28.09 23.90
C ILE A 140 -37.25 26.63 24.31
N SER A 141 -38.22 26.21 25.12
CA SER A 141 -38.25 24.86 25.68
C SER A 141 -39.40 24.03 25.12
N GLY A 142 -39.10 22.86 24.58
CA GLY A 142 -40.10 21.88 24.12
C GLY A 142 -40.85 21.18 25.26
N ASN A 143 -40.45 21.44 26.51
CA ASN A 143 -41.05 20.94 27.75
C ASN A 143 -41.08 19.40 27.85
N ASP A 144 -40.11 18.71 27.25
CA ASP A 144 -40.01 17.26 27.17
C ASP A 144 -41.21 16.58 26.49
N THR A 145 -42.03 17.35 25.78
CA THR A 145 -43.27 16.86 25.16
C THR A 145 -43.41 17.19 23.69
N ASN A 146 -42.69 18.20 23.20
CA ASN A 146 -42.86 18.72 21.85
C ASN A 146 -41.52 18.89 21.15
N ARG A 147 -41.50 18.62 19.85
CA ARG A 147 -40.55 19.25 18.93
C ARG A 147 -40.71 20.78 19.00
N ILE A 148 -39.63 21.53 18.92
CA ILE A 148 -39.68 23.00 19.02
C ILE A 148 -40.10 23.63 17.68
N PHE A 149 -39.37 23.35 16.60
CA PHE A 149 -39.63 23.91 15.27
C PHE A 149 -39.82 22.83 14.19
N SER A 150 -40.74 23.09 13.28
CA SER A 150 -40.89 22.41 12.00
C SER A 150 -40.73 23.42 10.88
N VAL A 151 -39.68 23.25 10.07
CA VAL A 151 -39.20 24.24 9.10
C VAL A 151 -39.49 23.75 7.68
N GLY A 152 -40.52 24.33 7.06
CA GLY A 152 -40.93 24.03 5.68
C GLY A 152 -40.56 25.13 4.68
N ALA A 153 -39.83 26.17 5.09
CA ALA A 153 -39.35 27.25 4.21
C ALA A 153 -37.98 27.79 4.68
N PRO A 154 -37.19 28.46 3.81
CA PRO A 154 -35.85 28.96 4.13
C PRO A 154 -35.82 29.80 5.42
N THR A 155 -35.09 29.36 6.44
CA THR A 155 -35.14 29.98 7.77
C THR A 155 -33.75 30.24 8.34
N THR A 156 -33.58 31.41 8.95
CA THR A 156 -32.40 31.72 9.77
C THR A 156 -32.81 31.83 11.23
N ILE A 157 -32.12 31.15 12.13
CA ILE A 157 -32.32 31.27 13.58
C ILE A 157 -31.00 31.67 14.22
N ASP A 158 -31.03 32.76 14.97
CA ASP A 158 -29.83 33.39 15.51
C ASP A 158 -29.97 33.68 17.01
N ASN A 159 -28.88 33.52 17.75
CA ASN A 159 -28.67 34.12 19.08
C ASN A 159 -29.67 33.70 20.17
N LEU A 160 -29.95 32.39 20.33
CA LEU A 160 -30.86 31.84 21.36
C LEU A 160 -30.54 30.40 21.77
N SER A 161 -31.20 29.91 22.82
CA SER A 161 -31.16 28.50 23.25
C SER A 161 -32.45 27.74 22.93
N MET A 162 -32.34 26.48 22.56
CA MET A 162 -33.42 25.52 22.36
C MET A 162 -33.19 24.29 23.25
N THR A 163 -34.17 23.91 24.07
CA THR A 163 -33.96 22.83 25.04
C THR A 163 -35.18 21.96 25.29
N ASN A 164 -34.96 20.73 25.79
CA ASN A 164 -36.02 19.79 26.17
C ASN A 164 -37.02 19.57 25.03
N GLY A 165 -36.55 19.57 23.77
CA GLY A 165 -37.32 19.15 22.61
C GLY A 165 -37.50 17.63 22.63
N PHE A 166 -38.70 17.13 22.34
CA PHE A 166 -38.99 15.70 22.38
C PHE A 166 -39.97 15.24 21.29
N THR A 167 -39.66 14.09 20.68
CA THR A 167 -40.60 13.29 19.89
C THR A 167 -40.26 11.80 20.05
N ASP A 168 -41.28 10.94 20.06
CA ASP A 168 -41.20 9.50 20.38
C ASP A 168 -41.31 8.57 19.16
N VAL A 169 -41.56 9.12 17.96
CA VAL A 169 -41.76 8.35 16.71
C VAL A 169 -41.30 9.10 15.45
N ALA A 170 -40.66 10.27 15.61
CA ALA A 170 -40.29 11.14 14.48
C ALA A 170 -38.89 11.73 14.66
N SER A 171 -38.35 12.33 13.60
CA SER A 171 -36.98 12.87 13.58
C SER A 171 -36.91 14.32 14.06
N GLY A 172 -35.78 14.79 14.60
CA GLY A 172 -35.60 16.18 15.00
C GLY A 172 -36.27 16.52 16.32
N GLY A 173 -35.55 16.37 17.45
CA GLY A 173 -36.08 16.69 18.78
C GLY A 173 -36.27 18.19 19.00
N ALA A 174 -35.31 19.04 18.59
CA ALA A 174 -35.51 20.49 18.57
C ALA A 174 -36.09 20.95 17.23
N ILE A 175 -35.45 20.57 16.11
CA ILE A 175 -35.80 21.04 14.78
C ILE A 175 -35.92 19.87 13.80
N TYR A 176 -37.00 19.90 13.01
CA TYR A 176 -37.13 19.12 11.77
C TYR A 176 -37.26 20.10 10.60
N ALA A 177 -36.39 20.00 9.59
CA ALA A 177 -36.32 20.97 8.49
C ALA A 177 -36.31 20.33 7.09
N THR A 178 -37.28 20.68 6.26
CA THR A 178 -37.38 20.23 4.85
C THR A 178 -37.10 21.35 3.84
N ALA A 179 -36.47 22.43 4.30
CA ALA A 179 -36.08 23.59 3.52
C ALA A 179 -34.78 24.18 4.11
N PRO A 180 -34.05 25.04 3.38
CA PRO A 180 -32.75 25.53 3.81
C PRO A 180 -32.76 26.16 5.21
N LEU A 181 -31.83 25.76 6.06
CA LEU A 181 -31.74 26.22 7.45
C LEU A 181 -30.38 26.83 7.74
N THR A 182 -30.37 28.02 8.35
CA THR A 182 -29.17 28.66 8.88
C THR A 182 -29.29 28.85 10.38
N LEU A 183 -28.31 28.36 11.13
CA LEU A 183 -28.21 28.50 12.59
C LEU A 183 -26.93 29.25 12.92
N SER A 184 -27.05 30.36 13.65
CA SER A 184 -25.90 31.12 14.13
C SER A 184 -26.00 31.44 15.62
N TRP A 185 -24.95 31.22 16.40
CA TRP A 185 -24.98 31.53 17.84
C TRP A 185 -26.18 30.89 18.56
N VAL A 186 -26.43 29.60 18.28
CA VAL A 186 -27.52 28.83 18.90
C VAL A 186 -26.97 27.77 19.84
N THR A 187 -27.60 27.61 21.00
CA THR A 187 -27.39 26.43 21.86
C THR A 187 -28.57 25.47 21.74
N MET A 188 -28.32 24.20 21.43
CA MET A 188 -29.30 23.12 21.45
C MET A 188 -28.93 22.13 22.56
N ALA A 189 -29.73 22.09 23.63
CA ALA A 189 -29.40 21.30 24.80
C ALA A 189 -30.52 20.39 25.29
N ASP A 190 -30.17 19.16 25.71
CA ASP A 190 -31.12 18.23 26.34
C ASP A 190 -32.33 17.87 25.44
N ASN A 191 -32.14 17.85 24.12
CA ASN A 191 -33.19 17.45 23.17
C ASN A 191 -33.10 15.95 22.87
N ARG A 192 -34.24 15.32 22.57
CA ARG A 192 -34.33 13.88 22.33
C ARG A 192 -35.29 13.52 21.19
N SER A 193 -34.88 12.60 20.34
CA SER A 193 -35.72 11.95 19.32
C SER A 193 -35.10 10.64 18.88
N ASP A 194 -35.84 9.82 18.13
CA ASP A 194 -35.32 8.55 17.58
C ASP A 194 -34.22 8.80 16.53
N SER A 195 -34.34 9.86 15.73
CA SER A 195 -33.35 10.24 14.71
C SER A 195 -33.12 11.75 14.74
N GLY A 196 -31.86 12.20 14.81
CA GLY A 196 -31.52 13.63 14.89
C GLY A 196 -32.03 14.29 16.19
N SER A 197 -31.50 13.87 17.34
CA SER A 197 -31.99 14.27 18.68
C SER A 197 -32.06 15.79 18.87
N ALA A 198 -31.13 16.55 18.29
CA ALA A 198 -31.22 18.00 18.21
C ALA A 198 -31.87 18.45 16.90
N LEU A 199 -31.32 18.00 15.77
CA LEU A 199 -31.67 18.52 14.44
C LEU A 199 -31.75 17.38 13.43
N TYR A 200 -32.81 17.38 12.63
CA TYR A 200 -32.92 16.59 11.42
C TYR A 200 -33.29 17.50 10.26
N THR A 201 -32.55 17.43 9.15
CA THR A 201 -32.87 18.18 7.93
C THR A 201 -32.71 17.36 6.67
N THR A 202 -33.48 17.67 5.63
CA THR A 202 -33.39 17.05 4.30
C THR A 202 -32.94 18.02 3.20
N ASP A 203 -32.49 19.23 3.59
CA ASP A 203 -32.10 20.30 2.67
C ASP A 203 -30.83 21.01 3.18
N ALA A 204 -30.39 22.08 2.51
CA ALA A 204 -29.14 22.76 2.81
C ALA A 204 -29.08 23.26 4.26
N LEU A 205 -27.96 22.99 4.93
CA LEU A 205 -27.74 23.32 6.33
C LEU A 205 -26.50 24.20 6.49
N THR A 206 -26.64 25.31 7.19
CA THR A 206 -25.53 26.14 7.65
C THR A 206 -25.57 26.26 9.16
N VAL A 207 -24.49 25.89 9.84
CA VAL A 207 -24.35 25.97 11.31
C VAL A 207 -23.05 26.71 11.64
N ASP A 208 -23.15 27.86 12.29
CA ASP A 208 -21.99 28.68 12.66
C ASP A 208 -22.05 29.11 14.13
N ASN A 209 -20.96 28.95 14.88
CA ASN A 209 -20.87 29.36 16.29
C ASN A 209 -21.97 28.72 17.18
N CYS A 210 -22.33 27.46 16.92
CA CYS A 210 -23.37 26.76 17.68
C CYS A 210 -22.81 25.82 18.75
N VAL A 211 -23.62 25.50 19.76
CA VAL A 211 -23.29 24.55 20.82
C VAL A 211 -24.39 23.49 20.93
N LEU A 212 -24.04 22.23 20.76
CA LEU A 212 -24.93 21.09 20.90
C LEU A 212 -24.50 20.26 22.11
N PHE A 213 -25.34 20.24 23.15
CA PHE A 213 -24.96 19.76 24.46
C PHE A 213 -25.98 18.79 25.06
N ARG A 214 -25.56 17.57 25.43
CA ARG A 214 -26.42 16.55 26.08
C ARG A 214 -27.70 16.21 25.31
N ASN A 215 -27.67 16.26 24.00
CA ASN A 215 -28.75 15.71 23.19
C ASN A 215 -28.58 14.18 23.14
N SER A 216 -29.70 13.45 23.13
CA SER A 216 -29.66 11.99 23.20
C SER A 216 -30.76 11.34 22.36
N GLY A 217 -30.44 10.21 21.72
CA GLY A 217 -31.44 9.32 21.17
C GLY A 217 -32.47 8.85 22.20
N VAL A 218 -33.62 8.34 21.73
CA VAL A 218 -34.53 7.54 22.55
C VAL A 218 -34.05 6.09 22.64
N SER A 219 -33.33 5.61 21.62
CA SER A 219 -32.44 4.43 21.63
C SER A 219 -31.00 4.82 21.92
N ASP A 220 -30.18 3.86 22.38
CA ASP A 220 -28.77 4.09 22.75
C ASP A 220 -27.88 4.49 21.55
N ASP A 221 -28.33 4.25 20.31
CA ASP A 221 -27.59 4.52 19.05
C ASP A 221 -27.98 5.86 18.36
N GLY A 222 -28.50 6.85 19.10
CA GLY A 222 -29.11 8.03 18.50
C GLY A 222 -28.13 9.07 17.94
N VAL A 223 -28.39 9.60 16.74
CA VAL A 223 -27.60 10.70 16.16
C VAL A 223 -28.05 12.07 16.67
N THR A 224 -27.12 13.00 16.94
CA THR A 224 -27.44 14.37 17.36
C THR A 224 -27.94 15.28 16.24
N VAL A 225 -27.19 15.34 15.14
CA VAL A 225 -27.56 16.07 13.92
C VAL A 225 -27.58 15.12 12.75
N ILE A 226 -28.70 15.08 12.01
CA ILE A 226 -28.77 14.41 10.72
C ILE A 226 -28.99 15.46 9.64
N ALA A 227 -28.04 15.56 8.71
CA ALA A 227 -28.13 16.37 7.49
C ALA A 227 -28.35 15.43 6.30
N ALA A 228 -29.60 15.07 6.06
CA ALA A 228 -30.03 14.16 5.01
C ALA A 228 -30.28 14.89 3.68
N GLY A 229 -30.34 14.13 2.58
CA GLY A 229 -30.75 14.64 1.26
C GLY A 229 -29.63 15.23 0.41
N GLY A 230 -28.36 15.08 0.84
CA GLY A 230 -27.19 15.39 0.02
C GLY A 230 -27.05 16.87 -0.41
N ARG A 231 -27.78 17.82 0.19
CA ARG A 231 -27.61 19.24 -0.16
C ARG A 231 -26.36 19.82 0.50
N THR A 232 -26.08 21.11 0.29
CA THR A 232 -24.90 21.76 0.87
C THR A 232 -24.92 21.73 2.40
N LEU A 233 -23.82 21.28 3.01
CA LEU A 233 -23.58 21.40 4.45
C LEU A 233 -22.39 22.32 4.69
N LEU A 234 -22.61 23.39 5.45
CA LEU A 234 -21.56 24.27 5.95
C LEU A 234 -21.61 24.32 7.48
N MET A 235 -20.60 23.80 8.15
CA MET A 235 -20.47 23.83 9.60
C MET A 235 -19.15 24.52 9.99
N ASP A 236 -19.23 25.58 10.77
CA ASP A 236 -18.05 26.31 11.26
C ASP A 236 -18.18 26.60 12.76
N ARG A 237 -17.06 26.52 13.50
CA ARG A 237 -16.99 26.92 14.92
C ARG A 237 -18.09 26.30 15.80
N THR A 238 -18.45 25.04 15.56
CA THR A 238 -19.55 24.37 16.27
C THR A 238 -19.01 23.34 17.27
N SER A 239 -19.61 23.27 18.45
CA SER A 239 -19.18 22.36 19.52
C SER A 239 -20.23 21.32 19.85
N PHE A 240 -19.85 20.05 19.80
CA PHE A 240 -20.63 18.91 20.27
C PHE A 240 -20.02 18.40 21.57
N THR A 241 -20.82 18.34 22.64
CA THR A 241 -20.29 17.98 23.96
C THR A 241 -21.30 17.18 24.76
N ALA A 242 -20.86 16.04 25.31
CA ALA A 242 -21.66 15.17 26.17
C ALA A 242 -23.00 14.71 25.53
N ASN A 243 -23.08 14.70 24.20
CA ASN A 243 -24.17 14.06 23.48
C ASN A 243 -23.98 12.54 23.53
N ILE A 244 -25.09 11.80 23.45
CA ILE A 244 -25.12 10.33 23.44
C ILE A 244 -25.36 9.88 22.00
N GLY A 245 -24.48 9.00 21.49
CA GLY A 245 -24.44 8.56 20.10
C GLY A 245 -23.62 9.48 19.18
N THR A 246 -23.71 9.25 17.87
CA THR A 246 -23.00 10.01 16.82
C THR A 246 -23.32 11.51 16.85
N ALA A 247 -22.30 12.35 16.79
CA ALA A 247 -22.46 13.81 16.84
C ALA A 247 -23.15 14.37 15.59
N LEU A 248 -22.67 13.96 14.43
CA LEU A 248 -23.16 14.40 13.13
C LEU A 248 -23.18 13.19 12.20
N LEU A 249 -24.32 12.99 11.54
CA LEU A 249 -24.48 12.10 10.40
C LEU A 249 -24.87 12.94 9.19
N VAL A 250 -24.09 12.84 8.12
CA VAL A 250 -24.42 13.43 6.83
C VAL A 250 -24.86 12.30 5.94
N GLU A 251 -26.14 12.30 5.52
CA GLU A 251 -26.74 11.25 4.70
C GLU A 251 -27.08 11.81 3.31
N SER A 252 -26.78 11.05 2.26
CA SER A 252 -27.30 11.33 0.93
C SER A 252 -28.55 10.47 0.69
N ILE A 253 -29.68 11.10 0.34
CA ILE A 253 -30.89 10.36 -0.07
C ILE A 253 -30.95 10.38 -1.59
N VAL A 254 -31.03 9.20 -2.22
CA VAL A 254 -31.34 9.06 -3.65
C VAL A 254 -32.68 8.37 -3.82
N THR A 255 -33.61 9.05 -4.51
CA THR A 255 -34.86 8.45 -4.99
C THR A 255 -34.74 8.08 -6.46
N LEU A 256 -35.08 6.82 -6.78
CA LEU A 256 -34.98 6.10 -8.06
C LEU A 256 -35.92 6.60 -9.19
N ASP A 257 -36.14 7.91 -9.37
CA ASP A 257 -37.07 8.42 -10.39
C ASP A 257 -36.40 8.81 -11.73
N GLY A 258 -35.11 8.49 -11.90
CA GLY A 258 -34.35 8.79 -13.13
C GLY A 258 -33.93 10.25 -13.26
N THR A 259 -33.99 11.04 -12.17
CA THR A 259 -33.51 12.43 -12.16
C THR A 259 -32.05 12.53 -11.70
N PRO A 260 -31.19 13.31 -12.39
CA PRO A 260 -29.80 13.48 -11.99
C PRO A 260 -29.67 13.87 -10.52
N VAL A 261 -28.82 13.14 -9.79
CA VAL A 261 -28.57 13.37 -8.37
C VAL A 261 -27.28 14.16 -8.24
N ALA A 262 -27.39 15.35 -7.66
CA ALA A 262 -26.22 16.15 -7.33
C ALA A 262 -26.22 16.49 -5.84
N THR A 263 -25.13 16.13 -5.16
CA THR A 263 -24.87 16.62 -3.81
C THR A 263 -24.14 17.95 -3.84
N GLY A 264 -24.44 18.80 -2.86
CA GLY A 264 -23.69 20.03 -2.62
C GLY A 264 -22.35 19.74 -1.93
N PRO A 265 -21.43 20.71 -1.83
CA PRO A 265 -20.22 20.53 -1.05
C PRO A 265 -20.55 20.35 0.44
N ILE A 266 -19.78 19.51 1.10
CA ILE A 266 -19.80 19.29 2.54
C ILE A 266 -18.55 19.96 3.11
N THR A 267 -18.69 20.89 4.04
CA THR A 267 -17.56 21.60 4.64
C THR A 267 -17.77 21.75 6.14
N ILE A 268 -16.86 21.16 6.91
CA ILE A 268 -16.83 21.17 8.38
C ILE A 268 -15.50 21.76 8.80
N THR A 269 -15.53 22.93 9.44
CA THR A 269 -14.32 23.66 9.85
C THR A 269 -14.35 24.13 11.29
N ASN A 270 -13.16 24.20 11.90
CA ASN A 270 -12.95 24.83 13.22
C ASN A 270 -13.91 24.33 14.32
N SER A 271 -14.40 23.10 14.21
CA SER A 271 -15.44 22.54 15.07
C SER A 271 -14.87 21.47 16.01
N SER A 272 -15.54 21.22 17.12
CA SER A 272 -15.08 20.28 18.16
C SER A 272 -16.11 19.22 18.48
N PHE A 273 -15.67 17.96 18.51
CA PHE A 273 -16.49 16.78 18.75
C PHE A 273 -15.99 16.06 20.01
N ALA A 274 -16.73 16.18 21.10
CA ALA A 274 -16.43 15.59 22.42
C ALA A 274 -17.66 14.83 22.97
N SER A 275 -18.12 13.83 22.22
CA SER A 275 -19.26 12.94 22.53
C SER A 275 -18.81 11.47 22.59
N GLY A 276 -19.70 10.60 23.06
CA GLY A 276 -19.45 9.16 23.16
C GLY A 276 -18.99 8.55 21.82
N ASP A 277 -19.55 9.07 20.71
CA ASP A 277 -19.15 8.75 19.34
C ASP A 277 -18.84 10.03 18.52
N GLY A 278 -17.92 9.95 17.55
CA GLY A 278 -17.39 11.06 16.73
C GLY A 278 -18.33 11.59 15.63
N VAL A 279 -17.79 11.90 14.44
CA VAL A 279 -18.53 12.28 13.22
C VAL A 279 -18.58 11.09 12.28
N ALA A 280 -19.78 10.70 11.88
CA ALA A 280 -19.98 9.81 10.75
C ALA A 280 -20.43 10.63 9.54
N ILE A 281 -19.74 10.49 8.42
CA ILE A 281 -20.17 10.99 7.12
C ILE A 281 -20.55 9.74 6.34
N GLU A 282 -21.82 9.54 6.03
CA GLU A 282 -22.30 8.33 5.34
C GLU A 282 -22.90 8.72 3.99
N ILE A 283 -22.28 8.30 2.90
CA ILE A 283 -22.71 8.69 1.55
C ILE A 283 -23.21 7.47 0.80
N GLU A 284 -24.41 7.01 1.15
CA GLU A 284 -25.08 5.92 0.43
C GLU A 284 -25.71 6.44 -0.88
N LEU A 285 -25.39 5.81 -2.03
CA LEU A 285 -25.85 6.21 -3.36
C LEU A 285 -26.42 5.03 -4.17
N GLY A 286 -27.48 4.38 -3.69
CA GLY A 286 -28.10 3.30 -4.45
C GLY A 286 -29.33 2.71 -3.76
N SER A 287 -30.10 1.90 -4.49
CA SER A 287 -31.18 1.10 -3.91
C SER A 287 -30.68 -0.32 -3.65
N PRO A 288 -30.92 -0.90 -2.46
CA PRO A 288 -30.62 -2.30 -2.18
C PRO A 288 -31.42 -3.27 -3.06
N GLU A 289 -32.49 -2.83 -3.71
CA GLU A 289 -33.33 -3.66 -4.58
C GLU A 289 -33.89 -2.86 -5.79
N GLY A 290 -33.49 -3.17 -7.04
CA GLY A 290 -34.12 -2.60 -8.26
C GLY A 290 -33.24 -2.48 -9.51
N GLU A 291 -33.87 -2.57 -10.69
CA GLU A 291 -33.31 -2.58 -12.07
C GLU A 291 -32.28 -1.48 -12.39
N TYR A 292 -31.42 -1.76 -13.39
CA TYR A 292 -30.50 -0.82 -14.02
C TYR A 292 -31.17 0.51 -14.36
N THR A 293 -30.64 1.61 -13.84
CA THR A 293 -31.12 2.96 -14.20
C THR A 293 -30.04 3.76 -14.91
N SER A 294 -30.48 4.71 -15.75
CA SER A 294 -29.62 5.63 -16.49
C SER A 294 -29.71 7.02 -15.86
N THR A 295 -28.85 7.34 -14.90
CA THR A 295 -28.88 8.61 -14.18
C THR A 295 -27.48 9.05 -13.77
N ASP A 296 -27.10 10.27 -14.14
CA ASP A 296 -25.82 10.85 -13.72
C ASP A 296 -25.83 11.20 -12.23
N VAL A 297 -24.70 10.96 -11.56
CA VAL A 297 -24.48 11.22 -10.14
C VAL A 297 -23.27 12.14 -9.96
N SER A 298 -23.43 13.21 -9.19
CA SER A 298 -22.35 14.14 -8.86
C SER A 298 -22.28 14.36 -7.35
N ILE A 299 -21.12 14.11 -6.77
CA ILE A 299 -20.83 14.38 -5.37
C ILE A 299 -19.95 15.63 -5.27
N GLY A 300 -20.40 16.61 -4.48
CA GLY A 300 -19.63 17.81 -4.17
C GLY A 300 -18.39 17.48 -3.31
N ALA A 301 -17.44 18.42 -3.25
CA ALA A 301 -16.23 18.23 -2.46
C ALA A 301 -16.53 18.06 -0.97
N ILE A 302 -15.77 17.20 -0.29
CA ILE A 302 -15.86 16.95 1.15
C ILE A 302 -14.64 17.58 1.81
N ASN A 303 -14.85 18.55 2.69
CA ASN A 303 -13.78 19.28 3.36
C ASN A 303 -13.96 19.20 4.88
N VAL A 304 -13.07 18.48 5.55
CA VAL A 304 -12.99 18.39 7.01
C VAL A 304 -11.69 19.05 7.44
N LEU A 305 -11.75 20.31 7.88
CA LEU A 305 -10.56 21.15 8.05
C LEU A 305 -10.46 21.73 9.46
N SER A 306 -9.30 21.58 10.11
CA SER A 306 -9.00 22.26 11.39
C SER A 306 -10.00 21.94 12.52
N ASN A 307 -10.53 20.73 12.58
CA ASN A 307 -11.44 20.27 13.62
C ASN A 307 -10.70 19.54 14.74
N THR A 308 -11.37 19.36 15.88
CA THR A 308 -10.86 18.60 17.03
C THR A 308 -11.83 17.48 17.40
N PHE A 309 -11.34 16.26 17.44
CA PHE A 309 -12.07 15.05 17.81
C PHE A 309 -11.48 14.49 19.10
N THR A 310 -12.30 14.39 20.14
CA THR A 310 -11.96 13.77 21.43
C THR A 310 -12.97 12.68 21.70
N ILE A 311 -12.59 11.46 21.34
CA ILE A 311 -13.46 10.29 21.22
C ILE A 311 -13.08 9.25 22.27
N SER A 312 -14.04 8.40 22.66
CA SER A 312 -13.85 7.42 23.74
C SER A 312 -13.86 5.97 23.30
N ASN A 313 -14.86 5.52 22.53
CA ASN A 313 -15.04 4.11 22.13
C ASN A 313 -15.63 3.99 20.71
N SER A 314 -15.21 4.87 19.80
CA SER A 314 -15.69 4.92 18.41
C SER A 314 -14.63 5.53 17.52
N ASP A 315 -14.95 5.65 16.23
CA ASP A 315 -14.14 6.39 15.28
C ASP A 315 -14.33 7.92 15.42
N GLY A 316 -13.31 8.67 15.01
CA GLY A 316 -13.32 10.12 14.94
C GLY A 316 -14.06 10.65 13.73
N LEU A 317 -13.56 10.30 12.55
CA LEU A 317 -14.16 10.58 11.25
C LEU A 317 -14.34 9.25 10.51
N ASN A 318 -15.59 8.84 10.31
CA ASN A 318 -15.93 7.65 9.53
C ASN A 318 -16.58 8.08 8.21
N PHE A 319 -16.10 7.59 7.06
CA PHE A 319 -16.66 7.91 5.73
C PHE A 319 -17.78 6.97 5.26
N GLY A 320 -18.14 5.96 6.06
CA GLY A 320 -19.21 5.00 5.77
C GLY A 320 -19.00 4.26 4.44
N SER A 321 -20.08 3.71 3.89
CA SER A 321 -20.06 3.16 2.52
C SER A 321 -20.32 4.25 1.49
N LEU A 322 -19.53 4.24 0.42
CA LEU A 322 -19.75 4.99 -0.82
C LEU A 322 -20.20 4.01 -1.90
N ASP A 323 -21.48 3.64 -1.89
CA ASP A 323 -22.00 2.58 -2.77
C ASP A 323 -22.73 3.16 -3.97
N VAL A 324 -22.33 2.77 -5.18
CA VAL A 324 -22.97 3.10 -6.45
C VAL A 324 -23.16 1.83 -7.27
N LEU A 325 -24.42 1.39 -7.39
CA LEU A 325 -24.74 0.06 -7.93
C LEU A 325 -25.62 0.16 -9.19
N ARG A 326 -25.40 -0.75 -10.15
CA ARG A 326 -26.34 -1.05 -11.27
C ARG A 326 -26.64 0.14 -12.17
N LEU A 327 -25.60 0.77 -12.70
CA LEU A 327 -25.74 1.85 -13.66
C LEU A 327 -25.53 1.39 -15.10
N THR A 328 -26.23 2.05 -16.02
CA THR A 328 -26.01 1.87 -17.45
C THR A 328 -26.01 3.21 -18.16
N ASN A 329 -25.06 3.44 -19.06
CA ASN A 329 -24.96 4.69 -19.82
C ASN A 329 -24.99 5.96 -18.94
N SER A 330 -24.29 5.94 -17.80
CA SER A 330 -24.31 7.02 -16.80
C SER A 330 -22.92 7.54 -16.48
N ALA A 331 -22.84 8.78 -16.02
CA ALA A 331 -21.62 9.38 -15.48
C ALA A 331 -21.71 9.56 -13.96
N VAL A 332 -20.67 9.12 -13.24
CA VAL A 332 -20.51 9.36 -11.80
C VAL A 332 -19.28 10.20 -11.56
N THR A 333 -19.43 11.31 -10.84
CA THR A 333 -18.32 12.18 -10.46
C THR A 333 -18.29 12.39 -8.97
N VAL A 334 -17.19 12.04 -8.32
CA VAL A 334 -16.88 12.34 -6.92
C VAL A 334 -15.81 13.42 -6.93
N SER A 335 -16.10 14.58 -6.34
CA SER A 335 -15.10 15.66 -6.21
C SER A 335 -14.05 15.31 -5.14
N ASP A 336 -13.04 16.17 -5.00
CA ASP A 336 -11.95 15.96 -4.03
C ASP A 336 -12.45 15.83 -2.57
N ILE A 337 -11.74 14.99 -1.81
CA ILE A 337 -11.95 14.75 -0.39
C ILE A 337 -10.72 15.23 0.36
N ASN A 338 -10.91 16.18 1.29
CA ASN A 338 -9.84 16.87 1.98
C ASN A 338 -10.03 16.77 3.50
N VAL A 339 -9.11 16.10 4.18
CA VAL A 339 -9.01 16.01 5.64
C VAL A 339 -7.72 16.68 6.07
N VAL A 340 -7.79 17.94 6.48
CA VAL A 340 -6.59 18.79 6.65
C VAL A 340 -6.53 19.49 8.00
N GLY A 341 -5.42 19.32 8.71
CA GLY A 341 -5.12 20.08 9.93
C GLY A 341 -6.01 19.73 11.13
N ASN A 342 -6.65 18.56 11.14
CA ASN A 342 -7.50 18.12 12.24
C ASN A 342 -6.67 17.47 13.36
N SER A 343 -7.24 17.41 14.56
CA SER A 343 -6.66 16.70 15.70
C SER A 343 -7.62 15.62 16.19
N PHE A 344 -7.14 14.39 16.33
CA PHE A 344 -7.86 13.21 16.79
C PHE A 344 -7.23 12.68 18.08
N SER A 345 -8.04 12.37 19.08
CA SER A 345 -7.55 11.92 20.39
C SER A 345 -8.46 10.89 21.05
N GLY A 346 -7.88 9.77 21.50
CA GLY A 346 -8.62 8.64 22.10
C GLY A 346 -9.38 7.79 21.07
N GLY A 347 -10.26 6.90 21.53
CA GLY A 347 -11.17 6.12 20.68
C GLY A 347 -10.51 5.01 19.87
N ASP A 348 -11.30 4.45 18.95
CA ASP A 348 -10.90 3.33 18.09
C ASP A 348 -10.10 3.88 16.90
N ASN A 349 -10.74 4.23 15.78
CA ASN A 349 -10.05 4.78 14.61
C ASN A 349 -10.05 6.32 14.61
N GLY A 350 -8.93 6.96 14.27
CA GLY A 350 -8.91 8.41 14.05
C GLY A 350 -9.72 8.78 12.80
N ILE A 351 -9.29 8.25 11.66
CA ILE A 351 -10.04 8.21 10.40
C ILE A 351 -10.31 6.75 10.06
N ASP A 352 -11.56 6.45 9.72
CA ASP A 352 -12.00 5.15 9.20
C ASP A 352 -12.69 5.34 7.85
N TRP A 353 -12.28 4.57 6.87
CA TRP A 353 -12.99 4.43 5.60
C TRP A 353 -12.96 2.97 5.16
N GLY A 354 -14.10 2.30 5.33
CA GLY A 354 -14.32 0.92 4.91
C GLY A 354 -15.52 0.75 3.99
N SER A 355 -15.39 -0.13 2.98
CA SER A 355 -16.52 -0.72 2.23
C SER A 355 -17.29 0.21 1.27
N GLY A 356 -16.61 1.00 0.43
CA GLY A 356 -17.28 1.74 -0.67
C GLY A 356 -17.24 0.97 -2.00
N TYR A 357 -18.38 0.75 -2.67
CA TYR A 357 -18.44 -0.08 -3.88
C TYR A 357 -19.13 0.56 -5.10
N PHE A 358 -18.39 0.68 -6.20
CA PHE A 358 -18.90 0.90 -7.55
C PHE A 358 -19.09 -0.45 -8.23
N GLU A 359 -20.31 -0.97 -8.28
CA GLU A 359 -20.60 -2.32 -8.76
C GLU A 359 -21.60 -2.31 -9.91
N ASP A 360 -21.51 -3.31 -10.79
CA ASP A 360 -22.54 -3.57 -11.80
C ASP A 360 -22.68 -2.37 -12.78
N LEU A 361 -21.59 -2.01 -13.47
CA LEU A 361 -21.52 -0.81 -14.31
C LEU A 361 -21.34 -1.12 -15.80
N TRP A 362 -22.34 -0.77 -16.62
CA TRP A 362 -22.32 -0.98 -18.08
C TRP A 362 -22.23 0.33 -18.86
N GLU A 363 -21.29 0.42 -19.81
CA GLU A 363 -21.16 1.57 -20.71
C GLU A 363 -21.11 2.93 -19.95
N SER A 364 -20.50 2.94 -18.76
CA SER A 364 -20.57 4.08 -17.82
C SER A 364 -19.19 4.69 -17.58
N THR A 365 -19.16 5.93 -17.09
CA THR A 365 -17.91 6.66 -16.79
C THR A 365 -17.89 7.08 -15.34
N ILE A 366 -16.79 6.80 -14.64
CA ILE A 366 -16.60 7.12 -13.24
C ILE A 366 -15.36 8.00 -13.09
N THR A 367 -15.50 9.09 -12.37
CA THR A 367 -14.40 10.00 -12.03
C THR A 367 -14.39 10.23 -10.54
N VAL A 368 -13.28 9.89 -9.88
CA VAL A 368 -13.04 10.17 -8.47
C VAL A 368 -11.91 11.19 -8.37
N GLY A 369 -12.14 12.28 -7.64
CA GLY A 369 -11.16 13.33 -7.38
C GLY A 369 -10.00 12.85 -6.51
N ALA A 370 -9.16 13.79 -6.10
CA ALA A 370 -8.05 13.48 -5.21
C ALA A 370 -8.52 13.26 -3.76
N VAL A 371 -7.82 12.40 -3.02
CA VAL A 371 -8.03 12.20 -1.58
C VAL A 371 -6.81 12.70 -0.84
N ASN A 372 -6.98 13.71 0.01
CA ASN A 372 -5.90 14.43 0.68
C ASN A 372 -6.07 14.38 2.20
N ILE A 373 -5.18 13.66 2.90
CA ILE A 373 -5.09 13.57 4.35
C ILE A 373 -3.80 14.26 4.80
N LEU A 374 -3.89 15.55 5.14
CA LEU A 374 -2.72 16.42 5.27
C LEU A 374 -2.61 17.07 6.66
N ASN A 375 -1.42 17.01 7.26
CA ASN A 375 -1.08 17.73 8.49
C ASN A 375 -2.05 17.49 9.66
N ASN A 376 -2.61 16.29 9.79
CA ASN A 376 -3.46 15.93 10.93
C ASN A 376 -2.61 15.40 12.09
N ASP A 377 -3.13 15.54 13.30
CA ASP A 377 -2.51 15.07 14.54
C ASP A 377 -3.37 13.96 15.16
N PHE A 378 -2.78 12.82 15.48
CA PHE A 378 -3.43 11.65 16.05
C PHE A 378 -2.72 11.27 17.35
N THR A 379 -3.47 11.14 18.44
CA THR A 379 -2.91 10.87 19.77
C THR A 379 -3.74 9.81 20.51
N ASN A 380 -3.14 8.67 20.80
CA ASN A 380 -3.76 7.56 21.56
C ASN A 380 -5.06 7.03 20.94
N ASN A 381 -5.13 6.96 19.61
CA ASN A 381 -6.17 6.20 18.90
C ASN A 381 -5.77 4.70 18.88
N TYR A 382 -6.71 3.76 18.81
CA TYR A 382 -6.37 2.35 18.58
C TYR A 382 -5.68 2.18 17.22
N THR A 383 -6.29 2.71 16.16
CA THR A 383 -5.69 2.90 14.84
C THR A 383 -5.80 4.37 14.42
N ALA A 384 -4.74 4.97 13.86
CA ALA A 384 -4.80 6.38 13.50
C ALA A 384 -5.56 6.62 12.18
N ILE A 385 -5.17 5.94 11.11
CA ILE A 385 -5.78 6.04 9.78
C ILE A 385 -6.00 4.63 9.24
N LEU A 386 -7.26 4.24 9.06
CA LEU A 386 -7.69 2.97 8.50
C LEU A 386 -8.43 3.21 7.18
N LEU A 387 -7.88 2.76 6.06
CA LEU A 387 -8.46 2.87 4.72
C LEU A 387 -8.48 1.48 4.07
N GLU A 388 -9.53 0.70 4.31
CA GLU A 388 -9.65 -0.70 3.90
C GLU A 388 -10.78 -0.89 2.89
N ASP A 389 -10.48 -1.36 1.68
CA ASP A 389 -11.44 -1.38 0.57
C ASP A 389 -12.21 -0.04 0.47
N ALA A 390 -11.48 1.08 0.63
CA ALA A 390 -12.08 2.41 0.75
C ALA A 390 -12.91 2.77 -0.48
N ILE A 391 -12.40 2.44 -1.68
CA ILE A 391 -13.11 2.62 -2.94
C ILE A 391 -12.90 1.41 -3.86
N GLY A 392 -13.97 0.67 -4.11
CA GLY A 392 -13.97 -0.53 -4.93
C GLY A 392 -14.64 -0.37 -6.29
N PHE A 393 -14.15 -1.04 -7.34
CA PHE A 393 -14.70 -1.06 -8.69
C PHE A 393 -14.91 -2.50 -9.18
N TYR A 394 -16.15 -2.97 -9.15
CA TYR A 394 -16.53 -4.37 -9.34
C TYR A 394 -17.47 -4.55 -10.54
N SER A 395 -17.35 -5.66 -11.27
CA SER A 395 -18.29 -6.07 -12.31
C SER A 395 -18.52 -4.98 -13.38
N MET A 396 -17.44 -4.49 -13.99
CA MET A 396 -17.48 -3.40 -14.98
C MET A 396 -17.42 -3.92 -16.40
N PHE A 397 -18.34 -3.49 -17.26
CA PHE A 397 -18.37 -3.91 -18.67
C PHE A 397 -18.41 -2.73 -19.64
N THR A 398 -17.35 -2.59 -20.45
CA THR A 398 -17.19 -1.46 -21.40
C THR A 398 -17.33 -0.09 -20.73
N SER A 399 -16.84 0.02 -19.48
CA SER A 399 -16.95 1.21 -18.64
C SER A 399 -15.57 1.82 -18.35
N THR A 400 -15.49 3.09 -18.00
CA THR A 400 -14.22 3.78 -17.77
C THR A 400 -14.11 4.37 -16.37
N VAL A 401 -12.94 4.24 -15.73
CA VAL A 401 -12.63 4.81 -14.42
C VAL A 401 -11.43 5.75 -14.53
N SER A 402 -11.55 6.92 -13.91
CA SER A 402 -10.42 7.82 -13.65
C SER A 402 -10.42 8.20 -12.17
N ALA A 403 -9.35 7.91 -11.45
CA ALA A 403 -9.17 8.28 -10.05
C ALA A 403 -7.96 9.19 -9.88
N GLY A 404 -8.12 10.25 -9.07
CA GLY A 404 -7.05 11.19 -8.74
C GLY A 404 -6.00 10.60 -7.78
N ASP A 405 -5.04 11.44 -7.41
CA ASP A 405 -3.99 11.08 -6.47
C ASP A 405 -4.54 10.86 -5.05
N VAL A 406 -3.90 9.96 -4.30
CA VAL A 406 -4.13 9.78 -2.87
C VAL A 406 -2.88 10.28 -2.13
N THR A 407 -3.05 11.28 -1.27
CA THR A 407 -1.94 11.90 -0.54
C THR A 407 -2.16 11.86 0.97
N ILE A 408 -1.19 11.31 1.69
CA ILE A 408 -1.14 11.24 3.15
C ILE A 408 0.18 11.88 3.58
N ILE A 409 0.16 13.18 3.87
CA ILE A 409 1.39 13.97 4.03
C ILE A 409 1.41 14.81 5.30
N GLY A 410 2.54 14.76 6.02
CA GLY A 410 2.79 15.66 7.15
C GLY A 410 1.98 15.32 8.41
N ASN A 411 1.38 14.13 8.49
CA ASN A 411 0.59 13.73 9.66
C ASN A 411 1.50 13.34 10.82
N THR A 412 1.10 13.69 12.04
CA THR A 412 1.77 13.30 13.28
C THR A 412 0.89 12.28 13.99
N ILE A 413 1.41 11.09 14.25
CA ILE A 413 0.71 9.98 14.88
C ILE A 413 1.54 9.55 16.10
N SER A 414 0.92 9.54 17.28
CA SER A 414 1.57 9.19 18.54
C SER A 414 0.70 8.32 19.45
N GLY A 415 1.31 7.32 20.09
CA GLY A 415 0.69 6.54 21.15
C GLY A 415 -0.42 5.58 20.70
N TYR A 416 -0.47 5.23 19.41
CA TYR A 416 -1.44 4.27 18.89
C TYR A 416 -1.22 2.84 19.41
N GLU A 417 -2.27 2.03 19.45
CA GLU A 417 -2.23 0.70 20.09
C GLU A 417 -2.07 -0.46 19.12
N ASP A 418 -2.57 -0.36 17.89
CA ASP A 418 -2.50 -1.43 16.87
C ASP A 418 -1.85 -0.99 15.56
N LEU A 419 -2.50 -0.08 14.80
CA LEU A 419 -2.04 0.31 13.45
C LEU A 419 -1.87 1.83 13.29
N GLY A 420 -0.83 2.23 12.56
CA GLY A 420 -0.57 3.64 12.25
C GLY A 420 -1.40 4.12 11.06
N ILE A 421 -0.83 3.99 9.86
CA ILE A 421 -1.45 4.33 8.57
C ILE A 421 -1.65 3.05 7.79
N VAL A 422 -2.89 2.72 7.41
CA VAL A 422 -3.22 1.50 6.69
C VAL A 422 -3.99 1.83 5.42
N LEU A 423 -3.49 1.31 4.30
CA LEU A 423 -4.18 1.22 3.01
C LEU A 423 -4.19 -0.26 2.64
N ASP A 424 -5.35 -0.94 2.72
CA ASP A 424 -5.44 -2.40 2.49
C ASP A 424 -6.76 -2.87 1.83
N PRO A 425 -6.77 -2.99 0.50
CA PRO A 425 -6.22 -1.98 -0.38
C PRO A 425 -7.04 -0.69 -0.33
N PHE A 426 -6.46 0.44 -0.75
CA PHE A 426 -7.26 1.66 -0.92
C PHE A 426 -8.26 1.53 -2.08
N PHE A 427 -7.78 1.09 -3.24
CA PHE A 427 -8.58 0.77 -4.42
C PHE A 427 -8.62 -0.73 -4.68
N SER A 428 -9.83 -1.30 -4.66
CA SER A 428 -10.07 -2.70 -4.98
C SER A 428 -10.73 -2.79 -6.36
N VAL A 429 -10.17 -3.57 -7.29
CA VAL A 429 -10.63 -3.58 -8.68
C VAL A 429 -10.82 -5.03 -9.15
N SER A 430 -12.03 -5.42 -9.53
CA SER A 430 -12.33 -6.81 -9.90
C SER A 430 -13.40 -6.93 -10.98
N ASP A 431 -13.36 -8.02 -11.73
CA ASP A 431 -14.35 -8.46 -12.70
C ASP A 431 -14.60 -7.43 -13.83
N TRP A 432 -13.53 -6.96 -14.46
CA TRP A 432 -13.62 -6.04 -15.60
C TRP A 432 -13.66 -6.81 -16.92
N GLY A 433 -14.61 -6.50 -17.80
CA GLY A 433 -14.78 -7.14 -19.09
C GLY A 433 -15.09 -6.19 -20.25
N GLY A 434 -15.17 -6.72 -21.47
CA GLY A 434 -15.35 -5.94 -22.68
C GLY A 434 -14.15 -5.04 -22.98
N SER A 435 -14.39 -3.74 -23.13
CA SER A 435 -13.32 -2.73 -23.29
C SER A 435 -13.29 -1.75 -22.11
N SER A 436 -13.47 -2.27 -20.88
CA SER A 436 -13.38 -1.45 -19.68
C SER A 436 -11.95 -0.94 -19.48
N ALA A 437 -11.78 0.33 -19.08
CA ALA A 437 -10.46 0.95 -18.96
C ALA A 437 -10.35 1.79 -17.68
N GLY A 438 -9.17 1.77 -17.03
CA GLY A 438 -8.93 2.42 -15.75
C GLY A 438 -7.63 3.21 -15.72
N SER A 439 -7.67 4.41 -15.13
CA SER A 439 -6.47 5.19 -14.84
C SER A 439 -6.52 5.74 -13.42
N PHE A 440 -5.58 5.30 -12.60
CA PHE A 440 -5.45 5.68 -11.20
C PHE A 440 -4.20 6.56 -11.02
N GLY A 441 -4.33 7.61 -10.22
CA GLY A 441 -3.25 8.56 -9.91
C GLY A 441 -2.12 7.93 -9.10
N ASN A 442 -1.31 8.79 -8.49
CA ASN A 442 -0.21 8.37 -7.62
C ASN A 442 -0.68 8.20 -6.17
N LEU A 443 0.01 7.34 -5.42
CA LEU A 443 -0.04 7.34 -3.95
C LEU A 443 1.19 8.07 -3.40
N ALA A 444 1.00 9.01 -2.48
CA ALA A 444 2.09 9.66 -1.75
C ALA A 444 1.85 9.58 -0.23
N VAL A 445 2.61 8.74 0.46
CA VAL A 445 2.70 8.66 1.92
C VAL A 445 4.04 9.29 2.32
N SER A 446 4.03 10.59 2.61
CA SER A 446 5.28 11.36 2.75
C SER A 446 5.34 12.24 3.99
N ASN A 447 6.53 12.44 4.56
CA ASN A 447 6.74 13.36 5.70
C ASN A 447 5.85 13.07 6.92
N ASN A 448 5.40 11.83 7.13
CA ASN A 448 4.61 11.47 8.31
C ASN A 448 5.53 11.06 9.47
N SER A 449 5.13 11.39 10.69
CA SER A 449 5.80 10.97 11.91
C SER A 449 4.90 9.98 12.65
N VAL A 450 5.21 8.70 12.61
CA VAL A 450 4.41 7.60 13.16
C VAL A 450 5.16 6.94 14.30
N ASN A 451 4.79 7.24 15.54
CA ASN A 451 5.47 6.71 16.71
C ASN A 451 4.50 6.06 17.70
N THR A 452 4.91 4.93 18.29
CA THR A 452 4.19 4.31 19.41
C THR A 452 5.14 3.99 20.56
N GLU A 453 4.61 3.96 21.79
CA GLU A 453 5.30 3.41 22.96
C GLU A 453 4.78 2.00 23.32
N GLN A 454 3.86 1.46 22.52
CA GLN A 454 3.17 0.19 22.76
C GLN A 454 3.68 -0.90 21.79
N SER A 455 3.33 -2.16 22.05
CA SER A 455 3.60 -3.31 21.13
C SER A 455 2.64 -3.30 19.93
N ALA A 456 2.52 -2.17 19.26
CA ALA A 456 1.68 -2.04 18.07
C ALA A 456 2.33 -2.77 16.88
N SER A 457 1.50 -3.19 15.93
CA SER A 457 1.88 -4.05 14.80
C SER A 457 2.62 -3.25 13.73
N ASN A 458 1.89 -2.67 12.76
CA ASN A 458 2.46 -1.98 11.59
C ASN A 458 2.26 -0.46 11.67
N ALA A 459 3.30 0.29 11.34
CA ALA A 459 3.23 1.76 11.33
C ALA A 459 2.68 2.29 10.02
N ILE A 460 3.12 1.73 8.89
CA ILE A 460 2.64 2.13 7.56
C ILE A 460 2.43 0.85 6.75
N VAL A 461 1.20 0.59 6.32
CA VAL A 461 0.84 -0.44 5.34
C VAL A 461 0.34 0.27 4.09
N ALA A 462 1.03 0.07 2.97
CA ALA A 462 0.72 0.71 1.69
C ALA A 462 0.40 -0.34 0.63
N GLN A 463 -0.88 -0.69 0.52
CA GLN A 463 -1.44 -1.45 -0.59
C GLN A 463 -2.43 -0.54 -1.34
N TYR A 464 -2.01 -0.03 -2.50
CA TYR A 464 -2.71 1.07 -3.15
C TYR A 464 -3.85 0.60 -4.05
N VAL A 465 -3.53 0.00 -5.19
CA VAL A 465 -4.50 -0.55 -6.14
C VAL A 465 -4.25 -2.04 -6.25
N VAL A 466 -5.29 -2.86 -6.08
CA VAL A 466 -5.22 -4.32 -6.26
C VAL A 466 -6.15 -4.74 -7.39
N PRO A 467 -5.62 -4.92 -8.61
CA PRO A 467 -6.34 -5.55 -9.71
C PRO A 467 -6.58 -7.02 -9.38
N ARG A 468 -7.80 -7.54 -9.50
CA ARG A 468 -8.10 -8.96 -9.22
C ARG A 468 -8.44 -9.75 -10.46
N SER A 469 -9.49 -9.42 -11.21
CA SER A 469 -9.85 -10.22 -12.40
C SER A 469 -10.25 -9.35 -13.59
N PHE A 470 -9.61 -9.57 -14.74
CA PHE A 470 -9.79 -8.82 -15.97
C PHE A 470 -9.95 -9.75 -17.17
N TYR A 471 -10.87 -9.39 -18.05
CA TYR A 471 -11.29 -10.18 -19.20
C TYR A 471 -11.33 -9.32 -20.46
N ASP A 472 -11.30 -9.98 -21.62
CA ASP A 472 -11.37 -9.35 -22.94
C ASP A 472 -10.28 -8.28 -23.10
N THR A 473 -10.58 -7.16 -23.74
CA THR A 473 -9.63 -6.06 -23.96
C THR A 473 -9.59 -5.05 -22.82
N SER A 474 -9.93 -5.46 -21.60
CA SER A 474 -9.94 -4.54 -20.46
C SER A 474 -8.53 -4.18 -19.99
N ASP A 475 -8.36 -2.93 -19.55
CA ASP A 475 -7.05 -2.39 -19.18
C ASP A 475 -7.08 -1.50 -17.94
N ILE A 476 -5.98 -1.49 -17.19
CA ILE A 476 -5.77 -0.59 -16.06
C ILE A 476 -4.33 -0.08 -16.02
N THR A 477 -4.19 1.21 -15.73
CA THR A 477 -2.93 1.90 -15.46
C THR A 477 -2.97 2.50 -14.07
N VAL A 478 -1.92 2.27 -13.28
CA VAL A 478 -1.76 2.81 -11.93
C VAL A 478 -0.52 3.69 -11.88
N GLY A 479 -0.62 4.85 -11.24
CA GLY A 479 0.51 5.77 -11.03
C GLY A 479 1.57 5.21 -10.08
N ASP A 480 2.56 6.05 -9.79
CA ASP A 480 3.67 5.72 -8.90
C ASP A 480 3.20 5.68 -7.43
N MET A 481 3.88 4.87 -6.63
CA MET A 481 3.72 4.84 -5.17
C MET A 481 4.95 5.45 -4.51
N LEU A 482 4.78 6.50 -3.72
CA LEU A 482 5.86 7.18 -3.01
C LEU A 482 5.65 7.02 -1.50
N VAL A 483 6.56 6.31 -0.84
CA VAL A 483 6.66 6.21 0.63
C VAL A 483 7.98 6.84 1.03
N GLU A 484 7.97 8.14 1.34
CA GLU A 484 9.21 8.90 1.50
C GLU A 484 9.26 9.88 2.68
N GLU A 485 10.45 10.12 3.21
CA GLU A 485 10.68 11.09 4.28
C GLU A 485 9.84 10.83 5.55
N ASN A 486 9.36 9.60 5.77
CA ASN A 486 8.61 9.24 6.96
C ASN A 486 9.56 8.89 8.12
N ALA A 487 9.14 9.22 9.34
CA ALA A 487 9.79 8.82 10.57
C ALA A 487 8.90 7.82 11.32
N VAL A 488 9.37 6.58 11.46
CA VAL A 488 8.67 5.46 12.11
C VAL A 488 9.43 5.03 13.35
N GLY A 489 8.75 4.92 14.49
CA GLY A 489 9.39 4.60 15.78
C GLY A 489 8.56 3.78 16.76
N GLY A 490 9.20 2.82 17.44
CA GLY A 490 8.65 2.04 18.56
C GLY A 490 7.72 0.87 18.16
N GLY A 491 7.49 -0.08 19.06
CA GLY A 491 6.69 -1.30 18.81
C GLY A 491 7.35 -2.26 17.80
N ASP A 492 6.58 -3.23 17.29
CA ASP A 492 7.02 -4.12 16.19
C ASP A 492 7.03 -3.42 14.82
N ALA A 493 6.87 -2.09 14.83
CA ALA A 493 6.58 -1.26 13.68
C ALA A 493 7.46 -1.60 12.46
N SER A 494 6.84 -1.62 11.30
CA SER A 494 7.49 -1.75 10.02
C SER A 494 6.82 -0.79 9.02
N ILE A 495 7.48 -0.59 7.89
CA ILE A 495 6.81 -0.14 6.67
C ILE A 495 6.57 -1.39 5.83
N ASP A 496 5.32 -1.68 5.48
CA ASP A 496 4.94 -2.76 4.59
C ASP A 496 4.35 -2.18 3.31
N VAL A 497 4.93 -2.54 2.17
CA VAL A 497 4.46 -2.12 0.85
C VAL A 497 4.11 -3.37 0.05
N THR A 498 2.84 -3.48 -0.33
CA THR A 498 2.38 -4.58 -1.18
C THR A 498 2.02 -4.07 -2.58
N ILE A 499 2.70 -4.64 -3.57
CA ILE A 499 2.45 -4.44 -5.01
C ILE A 499 1.83 -5.74 -5.49
N GLY A 500 0.55 -5.76 -5.90
CA GLY A 500 -0.01 -7.04 -6.30
C GLY A 500 -1.42 -7.04 -6.88
N GLY A 501 -1.79 -8.24 -7.29
CA GLY A 501 -3.07 -8.63 -7.89
C GLY A 501 -3.06 -8.54 -9.41
N SER A 502 -3.45 -9.64 -10.07
CA SER A 502 -4.19 -9.65 -11.34
C SER A 502 -4.32 -11.06 -11.90
N ASP A 503 -5.54 -11.46 -12.22
CA ASP A 503 -5.92 -12.60 -13.03
C ASP A 503 -6.40 -12.07 -14.39
N LEU A 504 -5.68 -12.39 -15.46
CA LEU A 504 -5.86 -11.78 -16.77
C LEU A 504 -6.22 -12.82 -17.83
N TYR A 505 -7.31 -12.56 -18.57
CA TYR A 505 -7.81 -13.46 -19.60
C TYR A 505 -8.20 -12.71 -20.87
N ASN A 506 -8.13 -13.38 -22.04
CA ASN A 506 -8.63 -12.89 -23.33
C ASN A 506 -8.11 -11.52 -23.81
N ASP A 507 -6.80 -11.26 -23.71
CA ASP A 507 -6.12 -10.01 -24.16
C ASP A 507 -6.19 -8.83 -23.17
N ALA A 508 -6.44 -9.11 -21.89
CA ALA A 508 -6.49 -8.09 -20.84
C ALA A 508 -5.09 -7.56 -20.49
N SER A 509 -5.02 -6.36 -19.92
CA SER A 509 -3.72 -5.77 -19.53
C SER A 509 -3.72 -4.95 -18.25
N VAL A 510 -2.62 -5.05 -17.50
CA VAL A 510 -2.36 -4.27 -16.27
C VAL A 510 -0.97 -3.66 -16.37
N ALA A 511 -0.85 -2.37 -16.05
CA ALA A 511 0.43 -1.68 -15.91
C ALA A 511 0.50 -0.88 -14.60
N LEU A 512 1.51 -1.17 -13.78
CA LEU A 512 1.74 -0.51 -12.50
C LEU A 512 2.91 0.48 -12.56
N GLY A 513 2.75 1.66 -11.96
CA GLY A 513 3.80 2.66 -11.78
C GLY A 513 4.89 2.20 -10.81
N THR A 514 6.00 2.94 -10.76
CA THR A 514 7.15 2.58 -9.91
C THR A 514 6.87 2.87 -8.43
N THR A 515 7.33 1.98 -7.56
CA THR A 515 7.29 2.16 -6.11
C THR A 515 8.61 2.73 -5.60
N PHE A 516 8.57 3.86 -4.90
CA PHE A 516 9.69 4.52 -4.27
C PHE A 516 9.56 4.44 -2.75
N VAL A 517 10.51 3.81 -2.08
CA VAL A 517 10.63 3.82 -0.61
C VAL A 517 11.93 4.52 -0.26
N GLN A 518 11.90 5.82 0.03
CA GLN A 518 13.13 6.60 0.10
C GLN A 518 13.21 7.61 1.24
N SER A 519 14.42 7.81 1.76
CA SER A 519 14.70 8.80 2.82
C SER A 519 13.88 8.62 4.10
N ASN A 520 13.37 7.41 4.37
CA ASN A 520 12.65 7.11 5.60
C ASN A 520 13.63 6.84 6.76
N THR A 521 13.22 7.18 7.97
CA THR A 521 13.90 6.81 9.21
C THR A 521 13.03 5.81 9.97
N ILE A 522 13.50 4.58 10.12
CA ILE A 522 12.77 3.45 10.70
C ILE A 522 13.55 2.95 11.92
N ALA A 523 12.96 3.01 13.11
CA ALA A 523 13.57 2.58 14.37
C ALA A 523 12.60 1.71 15.21
N THR A 524 12.71 0.38 15.10
CA THR A 524 11.62 -0.52 15.51
C THR A 524 12.14 -1.79 16.19
N ASP A 525 11.28 -2.44 16.99
CA ASP A 525 11.59 -3.68 17.69
C ASP A 525 11.29 -4.92 16.81
N GLY A 526 10.74 -4.75 15.61
CA GLY A 526 10.39 -5.81 14.64
C GLY A 526 11.25 -5.79 13.38
N ALA A 527 10.65 -6.12 12.23
CA ALA A 527 11.26 -5.96 10.91
C ALA A 527 11.20 -4.48 10.45
N GLY A 528 12.18 -4.03 9.68
CA GLY A 528 12.29 -2.63 9.25
C GLY A 528 11.33 -2.28 8.10
N LEU A 529 11.63 -2.77 6.91
CA LEU A 529 10.90 -2.52 5.67
C LEU A 529 10.61 -3.84 4.95
N ALA A 530 9.35 -4.10 4.64
CA ALA A 530 8.92 -5.18 3.78
C ALA A 530 8.35 -4.62 2.47
N VAL A 531 8.79 -5.17 1.34
CA VAL A 531 8.21 -4.92 0.02
C VAL A 531 7.82 -6.25 -0.60
N ALA A 532 6.51 -6.50 -0.72
CA ALA A 532 5.95 -7.72 -1.29
C ALA A 532 5.47 -7.48 -2.72
N HIS A 533 5.94 -8.29 -3.66
CA HIS A 533 5.53 -8.34 -5.06
C HIS A 533 4.66 -9.59 -5.28
N LYS A 534 3.34 -9.40 -5.27
CA LYS A 534 2.28 -10.41 -5.42
C LYS A 534 1.52 -10.21 -6.73
N PHE A 535 2.23 -10.14 -7.84
CA PHE A 535 1.69 -9.62 -9.11
C PHE A 535 1.48 -10.71 -10.16
N ALA A 536 0.37 -10.62 -10.90
CA ALA A 536 0.08 -11.49 -12.03
C ALA A 536 0.00 -12.99 -11.67
N TYR A 537 -0.99 -13.37 -10.86
CA TYR A 537 -1.13 -14.76 -10.41
C TYR A 537 -1.53 -15.65 -11.60
N ASP A 538 -2.67 -15.37 -12.23
CA ASP A 538 -3.15 -16.05 -13.44
C ASP A 538 -3.00 -15.16 -14.69
N VAL A 539 -2.32 -15.60 -15.75
CA VAL A 539 -2.20 -14.85 -17.01
C VAL A 539 -2.32 -15.73 -18.25
N TYR A 540 -3.43 -15.58 -18.95
CA TYR A 540 -3.85 -16.45 -20.06
C TYR A 540 -3.91 -15.72 -21.41
N ASP A 541 -3.97 -16.50 -22.50
CA ASP A 541 -4.15 -16.04 -23.88
C ASP A 541 -3.06 -15.07 -24.36
N ASN A 542 -3.37 -13.86 -24.82
CA ASN A 542 -2.35 -12.84 -25.18
C ASN A 542 -2.31 -11.68 -24.16
N SER A 543 -2.77 -11.94 -22.93
CA SER A 543 -2.84 -10.95 -21.85
C SER A 543 -1.45 -10.53 -21.35
N ARG A 544 -1.35 -9.32 -20.79
CA ARG A 544 -0.07 -8.69 -20.43
C ARG A 544 -0.11 -8.04 -19.05
N ALA A 545 0.83 -8.41 -18.20
CA ALA A 545 1.02 -7.81 -16.88
C ALA A 545 2.40 -7.14 -16.81
N GLU A 546 2.42 -5.81 -16.69
CA GLU A 546 3.62 -4.98 -16.53
C GLU A 546 3.70 -4.48 -15.08
N GLY A 547 4.55 -5.13 -14.29
CA GLY A 547 4.71 -4.88 -12.87
C GLY A 547 5.66 -3.71 -12.57
N ALA A 548 5.38 -3.06 -11.44
CA ALA A 548 6.13 -1.93 -10.92
C ALA A 548 7.61 -2.23 -10.72
N GLY A 549 8.47 -1.27 -11.03
CA GLY A 549 9.84 -1.23 -10.52
C GLY A 549 9.84 -0.80 -9.05
N VAL A 550 10.92 -1.04 -8.33
CA VAL A 550 11.05 -0.66 -6.92
C VAL A 550 12.37 0.08 -6.69
N VAL A 551 12.32 1.24 -6.03
CA VAL A 551 13.50 2.00 -5.63
C VAL A 551 13.49 2.19 -4.12
N ILE A 552 14.40 1.50 -3.42
CA ILE A 552 14.61 1.60 -1.97
C ILE A 552 15.89 2.40 -1.72
N ALA A 553 15.78 3.69 -1.44
CA ALA A 553 16.93 4.59 -1.46
C ALA A 553 17.10 5.47 -0.22
N ASN A 554 18.33 5.59 0.29
CA ASN A 554 18.70 6.54 1.35
C ASN A 554 17.90 6.39 2.66
N ASN A 555 17.38 5.20 2.96
CA ASN A 555 16.68 4.95 4.21
C ASN A 555 17.68 4.72 5.36
N THR A 556 17.31 5.13 6.56
CA THR A 556 18.03 4.78 7.81
C THR A 556 17.17 3.80 8.59
N ILE A 557 17.61 2.56 8.70
CA ILE A 557 16.85 1.44 9.29
C ILE A 557 17.61 0.91 10.50
N THR A 558 16.96 0.93 11.66
CA THR A 558 17.41 0.26 12.90
C THR A 558 16.29 -0.66 13.36
N ALA A 559 16.49 -1.97 13.25
CA ALA A 559 15.46 -2.98 13.51
C ALA A 559 16.02 -4.14 14.33
N THR A 560 15.20 -4.85 15.11
CA THR A 560 15.67 -6.09 15.78
C THR A 560 15.45 -7.35 14.95
N GLY A 561 14.57 -7.31 13.94
CA GLY A 561 14.42 -8.31 12.88
C GLY A 561 15.24 -7.96 11.62
N SER A 562 14.73 -8.36 10.45
CA SER A 562 15.32 -8.01 9.15
C SER A 562 15.29 -6.50 8.87
N GLY A 563 16.24 -6.01 8.08
CA GLY A 563 16.28 -4.62 7.63
C GLY A 563 15.33 -4.35 6.48
N ILE A 564 15.61 -4.96 5.34
CA ILE A 564 14.79 -4.89 4.13
C ILE A 564 14.46 -6.32 3.70
N ASP A 565 13.17 -6.66 3.66
CA ASP A 565 12.66 -7.88 3.06
C ASP A 565 12.03 -7.55 1.70
N LEU A 566 12.57 -8.10 0.62
CA LEU A 566 12.03 -8.02 -0.74
C LEU A 566 11.48 -9.39 -1.12
N LEU A 567 10.16 -9.52 -1.11
CA LEU A 567 9.48 -10.80 -1.23
C LEU A 567 8.75 -10.87 -2.56
N PHE A 568 9.15 -11.77 -3.45
CA PHE A 568 8.39 -12.12 -4.65
C PHE A 568 7.56 -13.36 -4.34
N TYR A 569 6.24 -13.27 -4.47
CA TYR A 569 5.32 -14.35 -4.11
C TYR A 569 4.31 -14.60 -5.21
N ALA A 570 4.27 -15.84 -5.71
CA ALA A 570 3.33 -16.29 -6.74
C ALA A 570 3.29 -15.36 -7.97
N GLN A 571 4.47 -14.85 -8.36
CA GLN A 571 4.57 -13.87 -9.44
C GLN A 571 4.62 -14.56 -10.80
N GLY A 572 3.61 -14.35 -11.64
CA GLY A 572 3.47 -15.09 -12.90
C GLY A 572 3.22 -16.58 -12.69
N TYR A 573 2.45 -16.93 -11.65
CA TYR A 573 2.31 -18.30 -11.12
C TYR A 573 1.59 -19.29 -12.03
N ASP A 574 0.65 -18.84 -12.88
CA ASP A 574 -0.05 -19.70 -13.84
C ASP A 574 -0.14 -18.96 -15.17
N GLY A 575 0.81 -19.26 -16.06
CA GLY A 575 0.96 -18.60 -17.35
C GLY A 575 0.56 -19.51 -18.51
N ASN A 576 -0.36 -19.08 -19.38
CA ASN A 576 -0.79 -19.87 -20.53
C ASN A 576 -0.88 -19.08 -21.84
N GLY A 577 -0.84 -19.76 -22.99
CA GLY A 577 -0.95 -19.15 -24.31
C GLY A 577 0.30 -18.36 -24.72
N ASN A 578 0.12 -17.11 -25.14
CA ASN A 578 1.18 -16.15 -25.47
C ASN A 578 1.28 -15.03 -24.42
N SER A 579 0.92 -15.32 -23.16
CA SER A 579 0.91 -14.34 -22.09
C SER A 579 2.30 -13.79 -21.77
N LEU A 580 2.34 -12.57 -21.22
CA LEU A 580 3.57 -11.91 -20.81
C LEU A 580 3.41 -11.29 -19.43
N VAL A 581 4.29 -11.69 -18.51
CA VAL A 581 4.56 -11.00 -17.25
C VAL A 581 5.93 -10.36 -17.33
N SER A 582 6.03 -9.09 -16.98
CA SER A 582 7.33 -8.41 -16.90
C SER A 582 7.43 -7.51 -15.69
N ILE A 583 8.58 -7.51 -15.01
CA ILE A 583 8.87 -6.66 -13.85
C ILE A 583 9.97 -5.68 -14.22
N ALA A 584 9.73 -4.39 -13.97
CA ALA A 584 10.73 -3.34 -14.19
C ALA A 584 11.87 -3.41 -13.15
N PRO A 585 13.01 -2.72 -13.38
CA PRO A 585 14.19 -2.85 -12.53
C PRO A 585 13.93 -2.51 -11.06
N ILE A 586 14.67 -3.18 -10.17
CA ILE A 586 14.63 -2.93 -8.73
C ILE A 586 16.00 -2.44 -8.26
N THR A 587 16.03 -1.41 -7.41
CA THR A 587 17.27 -0.80 -6.91
C THR A 587 17.17 -0.58 -5.40
N ILE A 588 18.17 -1.06 -4.66
CA ILE A 588 18.36 -0.85 -3.22
C ILE A 588 19.67 -0.10 -3.03
N THR A 589 19.63 1.20 -2.72
CA THR A 589 20.85 2.02 -2.72
C THR A 589 20.98 3.08 -1.64
N GLY A 590 22.20 3.29 -1.15
CA GLY A 590 22.51 4.37 -0.19
C GLY A 590 21.86 4.20 1.18
N ASN A 591 21.36 3.00 1.51
CA ASN A 591 20.70 2.74 2.78
C ASN A 591 21.71 2.52 3.91
N LEU A 592 21.37 2.99 5.10
CA LEU A 592 22.07 2.70 6.35
C LEU A 592 21.23 1.72 7.17
N ILE A 593 21.72 0.49 7.32
CA ILE A 593 20.96 -0.63 7.88
C ILE A 593 21.70 -1.20 9.08
N ALA A 594 21.04 -1.22 10.24
CA ALA A 594 21.51 -1.84 11.47
C ALA A 594 20.43 -2.79 12.03
N THR A 595 20.65 -4.10 11.97
CA THR A 595 19.59 -5.09 12.15
C THR A 595 19.97 -6.22 13.11
N GLY A 596 18.97 -6.81 13.76
CA GLY A 596 19.11 -8.04 14.54
C GLY A 596 18.81 -9.34 13.77
N GLY A 597 18.38 -9.24 12.50
CA GLY A 597 18.27 -10.34 11.53
C GLY A 597 19.13 -10.09 10.29
N ASN A 598 18.63 -10.45 9.11
CA ASN A 598 19.31 -10.17 7.84
C ASN A 598 19.34 -8.65 7.55
N GLY A 599 20.35 -8.18 6.84
CA GLY A 599 20.39 -6.78 6.38
C GLY A 599 19.39 -6.54 5.24
N VAL A 600 19.60 -7.24 4.13
CA VAL A 600 18.68 -7.33 2.99
C VAL A 600 18.38 -8.80 2.74
N TYR A 601 17.10 -9.15 2.68
CA TYR A 601 16.63 -10.50 2.37
C TYR A 601 15.79 -10.44 1.10
N ILE A 602 16.13 -11.27 0.12
CA ILE A 602 15.39 -11.42 -1.13
C ILE A 602 14.90 -12.86 -1.22
N ASN A 603 13.60 -13.03 -1.42
CA ASN A 603 12.97 -14.35 -1.54
C ASN A 603 12.17 -14.44 -2.84
N TYR A 604 12.40 -15.48 -3.62
CA TYR A 604 11.59 -15.85 -4.79
C TYR A 604 10.78 -17.11 -4.46
N ASP A 605 9.51 -16.91 -4.09
CA ASP A 605 8.58 -17.95 -3.69
C ASP A 605 7.52 -18.14 -4.79
N SER A 606 7.51 -19.31 -5.43
CA SER A 606 6.62 -19.67 -6.53
C SER A 606 6.58 -18.66 -7.69
N VAL A 607 7.75 -18.19 -8.12
CA VAL A 607 7.88 -17.23 -9.22
C VAL A 607 7.96 -17.97 -10.55
N ALA A 608 7.08 -17.62 -11.50
CA ALA A 608 6.99 -18.23 -12.82
C ALA A 608 6.73 -19.75 -12.82
N ASP A 609 5.90 -20.19 -11.88
CA ASP A 609 5.44 -21.59 -11.82
C ASP A 609 4.35 -21.84 -12.89
N TYR A 610 3.99 -23.11 -13.09
CA TYR A 610 2.89 -23.58 -13.95
C TYR A 610 2.77 -22.82 -15.28
N MET A 611 3.89 -22.66 -16.01
CA MET A 611 3.91 -21.94 -17.28
C MET A 611 3.85 -22.86 -18.49
N TYR A 612 2.85 -22.65 -19.35
CA TYR A 612 2.52 -23.50 -20.50
C TYR A 612 2.65 -22.77 -21.85
N ASP A 613 2.59 -23.54 -22.94
CA ASP A 613 2.54 -23.09 -24.33
C ASP A 613 3.68 -22.15 -24.76
N SER A 614 3.50 -20.83 -24.72
CA SER A 614 4.48 -19.81 -25.10
C SER A 614 4.46 -18.62 -24.13
N ALA A 615 3.97 -18.85 -22.91
CA ALA A 615 3.94 -17.88 -21.82
C ALA A 615 5.37 -17.43 -21.46
N ARG A 616 5.51 -16.15 -21.09
CA ARG A 616 6.82 -15.57 -20.73
C ARG A 616 6.77 -14.76 -19.45
N SER A 617 7.72 -14.98 -18.55
CA SER A 617 7.94 -14.18 -17.34
C SER A 617 9.35 -13.58 -17.36
N LEU A 618 9.46 -12.26 -17.34
CA LEU A 618 10.72 -11.54 -17.53
C LEU A 618 10.97 -10.53 -16.41
N MET A 619 11.98 -10.77 -15.58
CA MET A 619 12.37 -9.84 -14.52
C MET A 619 13.61 -9.05 -14.92
N ALA A 620 13.51 -7.71 -14.86
CA ALA A 620 14.65 -6.84 -15.04
C ALA A 620 15.58 -6.86 -13.81
N PRO A 621 16.84 -6.40 -13.91
CA PRO A 621 17.84 -6.58 -12.86
C PRO A 621 17.45 -6.02 -11.48
N VAL A 622 17.97 -6.67 -10.44
CA VAL A 622 17.96 -6.22 -9.04
C VAL A 622 19.35 -5.71 -8.68
N ALA A 623 19.48 -4.41 -8.44
CA ALA A 623 20.74 -3.77 -8.06
C ALA A 623 20.77 -3.41 -6.58
N ILE A 624 21.78 -3.87 -5.84
CA ILE A 624 22.03 -3.54 -4.43
C ILE A 624 23.35 -2.76 -4.38
N ALA A 625 23.30 -1.44 -4.22
CA ALA A 625 24.46 -0.57 -4.40
C ALA A 625 24.69 0.44 -3.29
N ASP A 626 25.95 0.63 -2.87
CA ASP A 626 26.35 1.72 -1.96
C ASP A 626 25.63 1.71 -0.58
N ASN A 627 25.25 0.53 -0.08
CA ASN A 627 24.63 0.40 1.25
C ASN A 627 25.67 0.15 2.35
N LEU A 628 25.42 0.65 3.55
CA LEU A 628 26.15 0.29 4.77
C LEU A 628 25.27 -0.61 5.62
N ILE A 629 25.64 -1.89 5.71
CA ILE A 629 24.86 -2.93 6.37
C ILE A 629 25.63 -3.47 7.56
N THR A 630 25.01 -3.43 8.72
CA THR A 630 25.44 -4.11 9.94
C THR A 630 24.31 -5.02 10.40
N SER A 631 24.52 -6.33 10.36
CA SER A 631 23.48 -7.34 10.59
C SER A 631 23.92 -8.34 11.64
N ALA A 632 22.97 -8.86 12.44
CA ALA A 632 23.27 -10.00 13.31
C ALA A 632 23.26 -11.33 12.53
N ASP A 633 22.49 -11.43 11.45
CA ASP A 633 22.55 -12.55 10.49
C ASP A 633 23.31 -12.14 9.21
N HIS A 634 22.92 -12.66 8.04
CA HIS A 634 23.59 -12.36 6.78
C HIS A 634 23.37 -10.90 6.38
N SER A 635 24.38 -10.24 5.82
CA SER A 635 24.18 -8.85 5.38
C SER A 635 23.29 -8.78 4.15
N ILE A 636 23.46 -9.69 3.18
CA ILE A 636 22.55 -9.90 2.05
C ILE A 636 22.29 -11.39 1.94
N ARG A 637 21.01 -11.77 1.88
CA ARG A 637 20.57 -13.14 1.63
C ARG A 637 19.62 -13.20 0.44
N ILE A 638 19.88 -14.10 -0.49
CA ILE A 638 19.06 -14.32 -1.70
C ILE A 638 18.66 -15.79 -1.71
N ASP A 639 17.37 -16.05 -1.55
CA ASP A 639 16.78 -17.38 -1.58
C ASP A 639 15.96 -17.52 -2.87
N ARG A 640 16.32 -18.49 -3.72
CA ARG A 640 15.63 -18.73 -5.01
C ARG A 640 14.83 -20.05 -5.01
N SER A 641 14.57 -20.62 -3.83
CA SER A 641 14.23 -22.03 -3.75
C SER A 641 13.53 -22.47 -2.47
N ALA A 642 12.53 -23.34 -2.59
CA ALA A 642 11.97 -24.14 -1.50
C ALA A 642 11.14 -25.33 -2.02
N TYR A 643 11.77 -26.48 -2.33
CA TYR A 643 11.12 -27.78 -2.67
C TYR A 643 9.87 -27.69 -3.59
N ASP A 644 8.68 -27.48 -3.03
CA ASP A 644 7.39 -27.38 -3.74
C ASP A 644 7.06 -25.96 -4.26
N ASN A 645 7.84 -24.94 -3.89
CA ASN A 645 7.64 -23.52 -4.22
C ASN A 645 8.88 -22.87 -4.89
N ALA A 646 9.72 -23.67 -5.52
CA ALA A 646 10.91 -23.14 -6.18
C ALA A 646 10.54 -22.35 -7.45
N ALA A 647 11.34 -21.37 -7.83
CA ALA A 647 11.04 -20.54 -9.00
C ALA A 647 11.13 -21.35 -10.31
N GLY A 648 10.08 -21.38 -11.12
CA GLY A 648 10.06 -22.14 -12.36
C GLY A 648 9.77 -23.61 -12.11
N THR A 649 8.71 -23.88 -11.35
CA THR A 649 8.16 -25.21 -11.14
C THR A 649 7.08 -25.54 -12.18
N ALA A 650 7.03 -26.79 -12.67
CA ALA A 650 5.96 -27.29 -13.55
C ALA A 650 5.77 -26.52 -14.89
N MET A 651 6.87 -26.09 -15.51
CA MET A 651 6.87 -25.43 -16.82
C MET A 651 6.80 -26.46 -17.97
N GLU A 652 5.98 -26.20 -19.00
CA GLU A 652 5.84 -27.04 -20.19
C GLU A 652 5.76 -26.24 -21.51
N GLY A 653 5.84 -26.95 -22.65
CA GLY A 653 5.69 -26.34 -23.97
C GLY A 653 6.94 -25.58 -24.40
N ASN A 654 6.78 -24.34 -24.88
CA ASN A 654 7.87 -23.40 -25.22
C ASN A 654 7.88 -22.20 -24.26
N SER A 655 7.42 -22.38 -23.01
CA SER A 655 7.37 -21.31 -22.01
C SER A 655 8.78 -20.87 -21.59
N TYR A 656 8.92 -19.59 -21.20
CA TYR A 656 10.23 -19.00 -20.88
C TYR A 656 10.17 -18.08 -19.67
N ALA A 657 10.94 -18.39 -18.63
CA ALA A 657 11.12 -17.55 -17.45
C ALA A 657 12.56 -17.06 -17.34
N ARG A 658 12.74 -15.79 -16.97
CA ARG A 658 14.04 -15.21 -16.62
C ARG A 658 13.92 -14.44 -15.31
N LEU A 659 14.60 -14.94 -14.28
CA LEU A 659 14.86 -14.24 -13.02
C LEU A 659 15.89 -13.13 -13.22
N PRO A 660 15.95 -12.16 -12.28
CA PRO A 660 16.74 -10.97 -12.50
C PRO A 660 18.24 -11.23 -12.37
N ASP A 661 19.03 -10.49 -13.14
CA ASP A 661 20.45 -10.34 -12.83
C ASP A 661 20.58 -9.63 -11.48
N HIS A 662 21.36 -10.19 -10.57
CA HIS A 662 21.64 -9.62 -9.25
C HIS A 662 22.98 -8.89 -9.28
N ILE A 663 22.93 -7.56 -9.13
CA ILE A 663 24.11 -6.68 -9.21
C ILE A 663 24.38 -6.08 -7.83
N ILE A 664 25.39 -6.57 -7.14
CA ILE A 664 25.73 -6.17 -5.78
C ILE A 664 27.05 -5.41 -5.81
N SER A 665 27.03 -4.09 -5.58
CA SER A 665 28.24 -3.27 -5.74
C SER A 665 28.43 -2.12 -4.75
N GLY A 666 29.69 -1.80 -4.40
CA GLY A 666 29.99 -0.64 -3.54
C GLY A 666 29.47 -0.74 -2.10
N ASN A 667 28.96 -1.90 -1.66
CA ASN A 667 28.40 -2.06 -0.32
C ASN A 667 29.49 -2.28 0.73
N VAL A 668 29.20 -1.89 1.97
CA VAL A 668 29.98 -2.23 3.15
C VAL A 668 29.16 -3.17 4.02
N LEU A 669 29.62 -4.42 4.14
CA LEU A 669 28.89 -5.53 4.75
C LEU A 669 29.59 -5.97 6.03
N ASN A 670 28.87 -5.90 7.16
CA ASN A 670 29.38 -6.22 8.49
C ASN A 670 28.42 -7.18 9.20
N PRO A 671 28.36 -8.46 8.81
CA PRO A 671 27.57 -9.46 9.52
C PRO A 671 28.21 -9.83 10.87
N ALA A 672 27.44 -10.38 11.81
CA ALA A 672 27.99 -10.93 13.04
C ALA A 672 28.74 -12.26 12.79
N ASP A 673 29.61 -12.61 13.73
CA ASP A 673 30.40 -13.84 13.68
C ASP A 673 29.48 -15.08 13.53
N GLY A 674 29.78 -15.93 12.55
CA GLY A 674 29.00 -17.15 12.24
C GLY A 674 28.11 -17.04 11.00
N ASN A 675 27.84 -15.82 10.52
CA ASN A 675 26.98 -15.54 9.36
C ASN A 675 27.76 -14.92 8.19
N ASP A 676 27.14 -14.87 7.02
CA ASP A 676 27.85 -14.51 5.78
C ASP A 676 27.58 -13.07 5.33
N GLY A 677 28.53 -12.44 4.64
CA GLY A 677 28.32 -11.12 4.05
C GLY A 677 27.25 -11.18 2.95
N ILE A 678 27.43 -12.07 1.98
CA ILE A 678 26.41 -12.43 0.98
C ILE A 678 26.19 -13.94 1.02
N TYR A 679 24.94 -14.35 1.16
CA TYR A 679 24.51 -15.74 1.10
C TYR A 679 23.51 -15.92 -0.05
N VAL A 680 23.88 -16.72 -1.05
CA VAL A 680 23.00 -17.08 -2.17
C VAL A 680 22.66 -18.55 -2.05
N TYR A 681 21.37 -18.83 -1.93
CA TYR A 681 20.83 -20.14 -1.63
C TYR A 681 19.97 -20.65 -2.79
N ASP A 682 20.54 -21.57 -3.57
CA ASP A 682 19.88 -22.29 -4.66
C ASP A 682 19.75 -23.76 -4.29
N TYR A 683 18.60 -24.13 -3.74
CA TYR A 683 18.34 -25.46 -3.19
C TYR A 683 17.07 -26.10 -3.75
N TYR A 684 17.19 -27.02 -4.72
CA TYR A 684 16.03 -27.49 -5.50
C TYR A 684 15.32 -26.37 -6.25
N SER A 685 16.08 -25.53 -6.93
CA SER A 685 15.58 -24.32 -7.59
C SER A 685 14.63 -24.62 -8.77
N SER A 686 14.78 -25.73 -9.50
CA SER A 686 13.89 -26.09 -10.63
C SER A 686 13.31 -27.51 -10.45
N PHE A 687 11.98 -27.63 -10.54
CA PHE A 687 11.23 -28.85 -10.20
C PHE A 687 10.16 -29.21 -11.24
N GLU A 688 10.12 -30.49 -11.67
CA GLU A 688 9.09 -31.08 -12.53
C GLU A 688 8.82 -30.32 -13.85
N ASN A 689 9.85 -29.92 -14.60
CA ASN A 689 9.68 -29.21 -15.89
C ASN A 689 9.79 -30.12 -17.11
N TYR A 690 9.05 -29.82 -18.18
CA TYR A 690 8.93 -30.65 -19.39
C TYR A 690 8.98 -29.83 -20.70
N GLY A 691 9.01 -30.53 -21.84
CA GLY A 691 8.94 -29.93 -23.18
C GLY A 691 10.19 -29.17 -23.60
N ASP A 692 10.03 -28.08 -24.35
CA ASP A 692 11.09 -27.17 -24.82
C ASP A 692 11.13 -25.87 -23.97
N SER A 693 10.69 -25.93 -22.71
CA SER A 693 10.60 -24.78 -21.81
C SER A 693 11.98 -24.37 -21.26
N THR A 694 12.12 -23.16 -20.72
CA THR A 694 13.41 -22.67 -20.18
C THR A 694 13.24 -21.75 -18.97
N ILE A 695 14.06 -21.97 -17.94
CA ILE A 695 14.24 -21.08 -16.78
C ILE A 695 15.69 -20.57 -16.73
N ASP A 696 15.87 -19.25 -16.71
CA ASP A 696 17.17 -18.58 -16.58
C ASP A 696 17.24 -17.79 -15.28
N TYR A 697 18.15 -18.17 -14.38
CA TYR A 697 18.35 -17.61 -13.05
C TYR A 697 19.06 -16.24 -13.03
N GLY A 698 19.44 -15.73 -14.21
CA GLY A 698 20.13 -14.46 -14.34
C GLY A 698 21.59 -14.52 -13.89
N GLN A 699 22.32 -13.43 -14.13
CA GLN A 699 23.73 -13.29 -13.73
C GLN A 699 23.86 -12.86 -12.27
N LEU A 700 24.95 -13.25 -11.62
CA LEU A 700 25.33 -12.78 -10.30
C LEU A 700 26.64 -11.98 -10.39
N MET A 701 26.57 -10.68 -10.12
CA MET A 701 27.73 -9.78 -10.13
C MET A 701 27.96 -9.18 -8.74
N VAL A 702 29.15 -9.41 -8.18
CA VAL A 702 29.59 -8.88 -6.89
C VAL A 702 30.86 -8.06 -7.11
N ASP A 703 30.74 -6.72 -7.09
CA ASP A 703 31.79 -5.80 -7.52
C ASP A 703 32.09 -4.66 -6.51
N ASP A 704 33.36 -4.39 -6.22
CA ASP A 704 33.80 -3.29 -5.33
C ASP A 704 33.11 -3.22 -3.96
N ASN A 705 32.74 -4.37 -3.38
CA ASN A 705 32.21 -4.44 -2.02
C ASN A 705 33.32 -4.60 -0.97
N THR A 706 33.04 -4.17 0.26
CA THR A 706 33.90 -4.38 1.42
C THR A 706 33.21 -5.29 2.42
N PHE A 707 33.84 -6.41 2.75
CA PHE A 707 33.37 -7.42 3.69
C PHE A 707 34.24 -7.38 4.95
N ALA A 708 33.65 -7.11 6.11
CA ALA A 708 34.38 -6.98 7.37
C ALA A 708 33.78 -7.90 8.44
N GLY A 709 34.51 -8.96 8.81
CA GLY A 709 34.02 -9.99 9.72
C GLY A 709 32.96 -10.91 9.09
N GLY A 710 32.45 -11.84 9.89
CA GLY A 710 31.56 -12.92 9.42
C GLY A 710 32.25 -14.27 9.31
N ARG A 711 31.44 -15.33 9.07
CA ARG A 711 31.93 -16.66 8.73
C ARG A 711 32.48 -16.67 7.32
N ASN A 712 31.64 -16.44 6.31
CA ASN A 712 32.09 -16.28 4.94
C ASN A 712 31.84 -14.86 4.43
N GLY A 713 32.72 -14.35 3.58
CA GLY A 713 32.47 -13.07 2.92
C GLY A 713 31.32 -13.21 1.92
N PHE A 714 31.49 -14.15 1.00
CA PHE A 714 30.50 -14.54 0.00
C PHE A 714 30.39 -16.06 -0.03
N TYR A 715 29.15 -16.57 0.04
CA TYR A 715 28.85 -17.98 -0.08
C TYR A 715 27.69 -18.19 -1.06
N HIS A 716 27.96 -18.93 -2.14
CA HIS A 716 26.99 -19.33 -3.14
C HIS A 716 26.88 -20.84 -3.17
N LEU A 717 25.72 -21.34 -2.73
CA LEU A 717 25.37 -22.75 -2.72
C LEU A 717 24.41 -23.07 -3.86
N ASN A 718 24.77 -24.07 -4.66
CA ASN A 718 23.91 -24.68 -5.68
C ASN A 718 23.78 -26.17 -5.36
N GLU A 719 22.66 -26.56 -4.75
CA GLU A 719 22.37 -27.93 -4.36
C GLU A 719 21.04 -28.39 -4.96
N GLY A 720 21.03 -29.52 -5.67
CA GLY A 720 19.81 -30.02 -6.33
C GLY A 720 19.22 -29.04 -7.36
N ALA A 721 20.05 -28.18 -7.96
CA ALA A 721 19.67 -27.07 -8.82
C ALA A 721 18.64 -27.42 -9.93
N SER A 722 18.67 -28.66 -10.43
CA SER A 722 17.65 -29.27 -11.27
C SER A 722 17.15 -30.57 -10.67
N TYR A 723 15.84 -30.67 -10.43
CA TYR A 723 15.18 -31.84 -9.87
C TYR A 723 14.02 -32.32 -10.75
N GLU A 724 14.06 -33.57 -11.22
CA GLU A 724 12.98 -34.20 -12.01
C GLU A 724 12.55 -33.43 -13.28
N ASN A 725 13.51 -32.79 -13.97
CA ASN A 725 13.27 -32.12 -15.25
C ASN A 725 13.45 -33.08 -16.43
N ASP A 726 12.49 -33.11 -17.37
CA ASP A 726 12.37 -34.06 -18.48
C ASP A 726 12.33 -33.40 -19.88
N ASP A 727 12.39 -34.23 -20.92
CA ASP A 727 12.45 -33.86 -22.33
C ASP A 727 13.62 -32.89 -22.67
N ASN A 728 13.35 -31.76 -23.33
CA ASN A 728 14.34 -30.77 -23.76
C ASN A 728 14.37 -29.52 -22.86
N HIS A 729 13.79 -29.59 -21.65
CA HIS A 729 13.76 -28.45 -20.74
C HIS A 729 15.18 -27.94 -20.46
N THR A 730 15.35 -26.62 -20.33
CA THR A 730 16.65 -25.99 -20.09
C THR A 730 16.66 -25.13 -18.82
N VAL A 731 17.56 -25.46 -17.88
CA VAL A 731 17.86 -24.67 -16.69
C VAL A 731 19.19 -23.95 -16.90
N ILE A 732 19.21 -22.62 -16.71
CA ILE A 732 20.40 -21.80 -16.90
C ILE A 732 20.71 -21.01 -15.63
N PHE A 733 21.87 -21.29 -15.03
CA PHE A 733 22.55 -20.37 -14.12
C PHE A 733 23.56 -19.58 -14.94
N SER A 734 23.29 -18.30 -15.17
CA SER A 734 24.20 -17.48 -15.97
C SER A 734 25.52 -17.20 -15.21
N ASN A 735 26.40 -16.40 -15.81
CA ASN A 735 27.74 -16.14 -15.27
C ASN A 735 27.72 -15.58 -13.84
N THR A 736 28.71 -16.00 -13.05
CA THR A 736 29.02 -15.43 -11.73
C THR A 736 30.33 -14.65 -11.80
N VAL A 737 30.29 -13.37 -11.44
CA VAL A 737 31.44 -12.45 -11.53
C VAL A 737 31.68 -11.82 -10.17
N VAL A 738 32.84 -12.08 -9.58
CA VAL A 738 33.26 -11.51 -8.30
C VAL A 738 34.55 -10.72 -8.47
N THR A 739 34.45 -9.40 -8.53
CA THR A 739 35.58 -8.53 -8.88
C THR A 739 35.81 -7.35 -7.97
N ASP A 740 37.07 -6.94 -7.84
CA ASP A 740 37.45 -5.68 -7.20
C ASP A 740 37.00 -5.55 -5.71
N ASN A 741 36.62 -6.65 -5.06
CA ASN A 741 36.15 -6.65 -3.67
C ASN A 741 37.29 -6.72 -2.65
N ARG A 742 36.97 -6.38 -1.40
CA ARG A 742 37.89 -6.42 -0.27
C ARG A 742 37.30 -7.26 0.88
N PHE A 743 37.99 -8.33 1.25
CA PHE A 743 37.59 -9.24 2.32
C PHE A 743 38.58 -9.16 3.47
N TYR A 744 38.08 -8.89 4.68
CA TYR A 744 38.90 -8.74 5.88
C TYR A 744 38.36 -9.58 7.03
N SER A 745 39.23 -10.37 7.66
CA SER A 745 38.98 -11.03 8.95
C SER A 745 37.79 -11.99 8.97
N GLN A 746 37.66 -12.84 7.94
CA GLN A 746 36.61 -13.85 7.88
C GLN A 746 36.98 -15.06 8.73
N THR A 747 36.09 -15.53 9.61
CA THR A 747 36.37 -16.70 10.47
C THR A 747 36.22 -18.04 9.73
N GLY A 748 35.86 -18.00 8.45
CA GLY A 748 35.71 -19.12 7.54
C GLY A 748 36.32 -18.77 6.18
N THR A 749 35.54 -18.85 5.10
CA THR A 749 36.05 -18.66 3.73
C THR A 749 35.72 -17.26 3.22
N ALA A 750 36.69 -16.53 2.67
CA ALA A 750 36.36 -15.24 2.06
C ALA A 750 35.39 -15.38 0.90
N LEU A 751 35.62 -16.37 0.02
CA LEU A 751 34.80 -16.68 -1.14
C LEU A 751 34.57 -18.18 -1.24
N TYR A 752 33.32 -18.63 -1.08
CA TYR A 752 32.95 -20.04 -1.18
C TYR A 752 31.90 -20.22 -2.28
N PHE A 753 32.27 -21.00 -3.29
CA PHE A 753 31.36 -21.52 -4.31
C PHE A 753 31.21 -23.00 -4.07
N ASP A 754 29.97 -23.45 -3.96
CA ASP A 754 29.63 -24.84 -3.70
C ASP A 754 28.57 -25.29 -4.72
N ILE A 755 28.96 -26.22 -5.57
CA ILE A 755 28.10 -26.90 -6.52
C ILE A 755 28.08 -28.36 -6.10
N ASP A 756 27.00 -28.78 -5.46
CA ASP A 756 26.85 -30.09 -4.84
C ASP A 756 25.57 -30.74 -5.37
N ASP A 757 25.59 -31.98 -5.84
CA ASP A 757 24.39 -32.70 -6.29
C ASP A 757 23.48 -31.90 -7.25
N ALA A 758 24.05 -31.03 -8.08
CA ALA A 758 23.28 -30.02 -8.83
C ALA A 758 22.23 -30.62 -9.79
N GLY A 759 22.54 -31.75 -10.43
CA GLY A 759 21.64 -32.52 -11.28
C GLY A 759 21.11 -33.76 -10.55
N TYR A 760 19.97 -33.61 -9.86
CA TYR A 760 19.33 -34.68 -9.12
C TYR A 760 18.13 -35.21 -9.93
N THR A 761 18.18 -36.46 -10.41
CA THR A 761 17.14 -37.07 -11.27
C THR A 761 16.89 -36.26 -12.57
N HIS A 762 17.93 -35.87 -13.29
CA HIS A 762 17.87 -34.95 -14.45
C HIS A 762 17.84 -35.67 -15.81
N TYR A 763 16.94 -35.27 -16.70
CA TYR A 763 16.81 -35.81 -18.08
C TYR A 763 16.95 -34.72 -19.17
N GLY A 764 16.96 -33.42 -18.81
CA GLY A 764 16.99 -32.28 -19.73
C GLY A 764 18.37 -31.63 -19.95
N ASN A 765 18.42 -30.29 -19.96
CA ASN A 765 19.66 -29.50 -20.11
C ASN A 765 19.91 -28.61 -18.89
N LEU A 766 21.08 -28.72 -18.26
CA LEU A 766 21.52 -27.88 -17.14
C LEU A 766 22.80 -27.14 -17.53
N VAL A 767 22.79 -25.81 -17.42
CA VAL A 767 23.91 -24.94 -17.79
C VAL A 767 24.31 -24.05 -16.63
N PHE A 768 25.54 -24.17 -16.18
CA PHE A 768 26.23 -23.17 -15.34
C PHE A 768 27.17 -22.35 -16.21
N GLY A 769 27.05 -21.03 -16.14
CA GLY A 769 27.90 -20.09 -16.86
C GLY A 769 29.34 -20.04 -16.32
N ASP A 770 30.13 -19.11 -16.86
CA ASP A 770 31.50 -18.91 -16.41
C ASP A 770 31.54 -18.29 -15.01
N THR A 771 32.53 -18.71 -14.20
CA THR A 771 32.83 -18.10 -12.90
C THR A 771 34.13 -17.33 -12.98
N LEU A 772 34.07 -16.01 -12.81
CA LEU A 772 35.23 -15.12 -12.80
C LEU A 772 35.45 -14.53 -11.41
N VAL A 773 36.59 -14.83 -10.80
CA VAL A 773 37.03 -14.23 -9.54
C VAL A 773 38.32 -13.45 -9.78
N ALA A 774 38.26 -12.12 -9.82
CA ALA A 774 39.43 -11.33 -10.18
C ALA A 774 39.61 -10.00 -9.45
N ARG A 775 40.86 -9.59 -9.24
CA ARG A 775 41.22 -8.29 -8.61
C ARG A 775 40.68 -8.12 -7.18
N ASN A 776 40.38 -9.21 -6.48
CA ASN A 776 39.96 -9.14 -5.09
C ASN A 776 41.18 -9.06 -4.15
N VAL A 777 41.00 -8.39 -3.02
CA VAL A 777 41.98 -8.34 -1.92
C VAL A 777 41.42 -9.08 -0.72
N ILE A 778 42.11 -10.13 -0.28
CA ILE A 778 41.66 -11.01 0.80
C ILE A 778 42.72 -11.03 1.88
N SER A 779 42.36 -10.69 3.12
CA SER A 779 43.30 -10.77 4.24
C SER A 779 42.69 -11.28 5.54
N ASP A 780 43.54 -11.92 6.34
CA ASP A 780 43.23 -12.36 7.71
C ASP A 780 42.03 -13.31 7.80
N SER A 781 41.76 -14.06 6.73
CA SER A 781 40.67 -15.05 6.65
C SER A 781 41.17 -16.47 6.88
N ASP A 782 40.32 -17.38 7.38
CA ASP A 782 40.69 -18.79 7.56
C ASP A 782 40.98 -19.47 6.21
N TYR A 783 40.09 -19.33 5.22
CA TYR A 783 40.32 -19.72 3.81
C TYR A 783 40.22 -18.49 2.88
N GLY A 784 40.98 -18.49 1.79
CA GLY A 784 40.87 -17.48 0.76
C GLY A 784 39.68 -17.74 -0.17
N ILE A 785 39.94 -18.41 -1.31
CA ILE A 785 38.90 -18.87 -2.24
C ILE A 785 38.74 -20.38 -2.11
N ARG A 786 37.50 -20.84 -1.98
CA ARG A 786 37.12 -22.24 -2.09
C ARG A 786 36.10 -22.42 -3.21
N TYR A 787 36.37 -23.33 -4.13
CA TYR A 787 35.48 -23.73 -5.19
C TYR A 787 35.36 -25.24 -5.15
N ASP A 788 34.19 -25.70 -4.71
CA ASP A 788 33.86 -27.11 -4.63
C ASP A 788 32.80 -27.41 -5.70
N ASN A 789 33.09 -28.43 -6.51
CA ASN A 789 32.18 -29.00 -7.49
C ASN A 789 32.19 -30.51 -7.28
N TYR A 790 31.16 -30.99 -6.60
CA TYR A 790 31.01 -32.37 -6.15
C TYR A 790 29.72 -32.95 -6.76
N GLU A 791 29.83 -34.07 -7.46
CA GLU A 791 28.68 -34.80 -8.01
C GLU A 791 27.63 -33.92 -8.74
N PRO A 792 28.02 -32.94 -9.59
CA PRO A 792 27.07 -32.03 -10.24
C PRO A 792 26.08 -32.75 -11.16
N CYS A 793 26.34 -34.01 -11.51
CA CYS A 793 25.42 -34.93 -12.15
C CYS A 793 25.22 -36.17 -11.25
N TYR A 794 24.47 -36.03 -10.17
CA TYR A 794 24.25 -37.07 -9.18
C TYR A 794 23.42 -38.23 -9.76
N GLU A 795 22.29 -37.92 -10.41
CA GLU A 795 21.40 -38.90 -11.05
C GLU A 795 20.92 -38.37 -12.42
N CYS A 796 21.72 -38.50 -13.48
CA CYS A 796 21.33 -38.05 -14.83
C CYS A 796 21.05 -39.22 -15.79
N TYR A 797 20.01 -39.08 -16.60
CA TYR A 797 19.45 -40.17 -17.40
C TYR A 797 19.27 -39.82 -18.89
N ASP A 798 19.06 -40.84 -19.71
CA ASP A 798 18.80 -40.76 -21.15
C ASP A 798 19.81 -39.89 -21.93
N ASP A 799 19.37 -38.85 -22.63
CA ASP A 799 20.18 -37.95 -23.46
C ASP A 799 20.45 -36.58 -22.78
N ALA A 800 20.37 -36.50 -21.44
CA ALA A 800 20.55 -35.26 -20.69
C ALA A 800 21.91 -34.57 -20.97
N SER A 801 21.97 -33.25 -20.79
CA SER A 801 23.21 -32.48 -20.90
C SER A 801 23.50 -31.61 -19.69
N LEU A 802 24.74 -31.66 -19.23
CA LEU A 802 25.27 -30.76 -18.20
C LEU A 802 26.46 -29.99 -18.77
N ALA A 803 26.37 -28.67 -18.75
CA ALA A 803 27.47 -27.78 -19.11
C ALA A 803 27.87 -26.91 -17.91
N ILE A 804 29.14 -26.91 -17.55
CA ILE A 804 29.70 -26.03 -16.52
C ILE A 804 30.77 -25.16 -17.17
N GLY A 805 30.62 -23.84 -17.07
CA GLY A 805 31.55 -22.87 -17.62
C GLY A 805 32.95 -22.93 -16.98
N ALA A 806 33.87 -22.13 -17.50
CA ALA A 806 35.23 -22.10 -16.98
C ALA A 806 35.31 -21.33 -15.66
N LEU A 807 36.10 -21.84 -14.72
CA LEU A 807 36.52 -21.12 -13.53
C LEU A 807 37.81 -20.35 -13.82
N THR A 808 37.76 -19.03 -13.70
CA THR A 808 38.94 -18.15 -13.81
C THR A 808 39.18 -17.41 -12.50
N ILE A 809 40.32 -17.68 -11.86
CA ILE A 809 40.80 -16.97 -10.67
C ILE A 809 42.04 -16.16 -11.07
N ALA A 810 41.90 -14.85 -11.21
CA ALA A 810 42.94 -14.00 -11.80
C ALA A 810 43.25 -12.71 -11.04
N ASP A 811 44.54 -12.37 -10.89
CA ASP A 811 44.98 -11.07 -10.34
C ASP A 811 44.44 -10.76 -8.93
N ASN A 812 44.20 -11.79 -8.11
CA ASN A 812 43.79 -11.62 -6.71
C ASN A 812 45.00 -11.51 -5.78
N GLN A 813 44.83 -10.82 -4.66
CA GLN A 813 45.85 -10.63 -3.64
C GLN A 813 45.42 -11.25 -2.31
N PHE A 814 46.26 -12.10 -1.73
CA PHE A 814 46.00 -12.81 -0.48
C PHE A 814 47.08 -12.48 0.54
N TYR A 815 46.65 -12.12 1.76
CA TYR A 815 47.56 -11.76 2.85
C TYR A 815 47.17 -12.50 4.14
N ALA A 816 48.11 -13.23 4.73
CA ALA A 816 47.93 -13.88 6.04
C ALA A 816 46.68 -14.78 6.14
N ILE A 817 46.57 -15.76 5.22
CA ILE A 817 45.47 -16.72 5.21
C ILE A 817 45.71 -17.86 6.22
N GLY A 818 44.69 -18.27 6.96
CA GLY A 818 44.81 -19.28 8.03
C GLY A 818 45.11 -20.70 7.54
N THR A 819 44.63 -21.06 6.34
CA THR A 819 44.76 -22.38 5.72
C THR A 819 45.16 -22.23 4.24
N ASP A 820 44.31 -22.62 3.29
CA ASP A 820 44.55 -22.54 1.86
C ASP A 820 44.15 -21.17 1.32
N ALA A 821 45.03 -20.55 0.50
CA ALA A 821 44.69 -19.30 -0.16
C ALA A 821 43.75 -19.53 -1.36
N ILE A 822 43.99 -20.56 -2.16
CA ILE A 822 43.08 -20.99 -3.22
C ILE A 822 42.91 -22.51 -3.13
N ASN A 823 41.68 -22.97 -2.97
CA ASN A 823 41.31 -24.39 -2.96
C ASN A 823 40.25 -24.63 -4.04
N VAL A 824 40.60 -25.42 -5.05
CA VAL A 824 39.68 -25.82 -6.13
C VAL A 824 39.59 -27.34 -6.13
N ALA A 825 38.39 -27.85 -5.89
CA ALA A 825 38.05 -29.26 -5.93
C ALA A 825 36.94 -29.51 -6.95
N ILE A 826 37.25 -30.34 -7.96
CA ILE A 826 36.27 -30.92 -8.88
C ILE A 826 36.35 -32.43 -8.65
N ASP A 827 35.32 -33.01 -8.05
CA ASP A 827 35.32 -34.42 -7.63
C ASP A 827 34.04 -35.13 -8.04
N GLU A 828 34.18 -36.44 -8.30
CA GLU A 828 33.08 -37.36 -8.62
C GLU A 828 32.01 -36.79 -9.55
N VAL A 829 32.43 -36.23 -10.71
CA VAL A 829 31.57 -35.46 -11.64
C VAL A 829 30.23 -36.12 -12.01
N GLY A 830 30.12 -37.46 -11.88
CA GLY A 830 28.82 -38.11 -11.84
C GLY A 830 28.81 -39.37 -10.99
N TYR A 831 27.68 -39.61 -10.33
CA TYR A 831 27.46 -40.77 -9.45
C TYR A 831 26.68 -41.87 -10.17
N SER A 832 25.46 -41.58 -10.65
CA SER A 832 24.60 -42.49 -11.43
C SER A 832 24.23 -41.87 -12.78
N VAL A 833 25.08 -42.08 -13.78
CA VAL A 833 24.95 -41.44 -15.11
C VAL A 833 24.72 -42.47 -16.21
N ASP A 834 23.66 -42.29 -17.02
CA ASP A 834 23.39 -43.13 -18.19
C ASP A 834 24.40 -42.89 -19.34
N PRO A 835 24.59 -43.87 -20.26
CA PRO A 835 25.57 -43.74 -21.34
C PRO A 835 25.29 -42.64 -22.39
N GLY A 836 24.06 -42.12 -22.48
CA GLY A 836 23.66 -41.08 -23.42
C GLY A 836 23.97 -39.65 -22.95
N VAL A 837 24.16 -39.48 -21.64
CA VAL A 837 24.39 -38.17 -21.01
C VAL A 837 25.70 -37.54 -21.49
N THR A 838 25.67 -36.24 -21.76
CA THR A 838 26.85 -35.44 -22.09
C THR A 838 27.17 -34.49 -20.94
N ILE A 839 28.43 -34.52 -20.48
CA ILE A 839 28.92 -33.61 -19.44
C ILE A 839 30.11 -32.85 -20.00
N ASP A 840 30.00 -31.52 -20.09
CA ASP A 840 31.03 -30.63 -20.59
C ASP A 840 31.45 -29.63 -19.51
N ILE A 841 32.70 -29.71 -19.05
CA ILE A 841 33.25 -28.81 -18.03
C ILE A 841 34.37 -27.96 -18.63
N GLY A 842 34.19 -26.65 -18.57
CA GLY A 842 35.12 -25.64 -19.06
C GLY A 842 34.73 -25.04 -20.40
N ASP A 843 35.58 -24.14 -20.88
CA ASP A 843 35.37 -23.45 -22.14
C ASP A 843 36.12 -24.16 -23.27
N ALA A 844 35.37 -24.64 -24.27
CA ALA A 844 35.92 -25.28 -25.46
C ALA A 844 36.83 -24.37 -26.29
N GLN A 845 36.68 -23.04 -26.20
CA GLN A 845 37.52 -22.07 -26.93
C GLN A 845 38.90 -21.92 -26.28
N SER A 846 38.97 -21.76 -24.96
CA SER A 846 40.23 -21.69 -24.20
C SER A 846 40.89 -23.06 -24.04
N GLY A 847 40.09 -24.13 -24.01
CA GLY A 847 40.53 -25.49 -23.72
C GLY A 847 40.87 -25.72 -22.24
N TYR A 848 40.38 -24.86 -21.34
CA TYR A 848 40.57 -24.95 -19.90
C TYR A 848 39.24 -25.03 -19.15
N ALA A 849 39.21 -25.86 -18.11
CA ALA A 849 38.14 -25.90 -17.11
C ALA A 849 38.45 -24.97 -15.94
N VAL A 850 39.73 -24.86 -15.58
CA VAL A 850 40.19 -24.01 -14.49
C VAL A 850 41.43 -23.25 -14.94
N ILE A 851 41.43 -21.93 -14.73
CA ILE A 851 42.57 -21.04 -14.94
C ILE A 851 42.83 -20.27 -13.64
N ILE A 852 43.98 -20.52 -13.02
CA ILE A 852 44.47 -19.77 -11.86
C ILE A 852 45.70 -18.98 -12.30
N GLN A 853 45.58 -17.67 -12.45
CA GLN A 853 46.67 -16.87 -13.03
C GLN A 853 46.94 -15.52 -12.38
N ASP A 854 48.20 -15.09 -12.39
CA ASP A 854 48.63 -13.76 -11.95
C ASP A 854 48.23 -13.40 -10.50
N ASN A 855 47.88 -14.39 -9.66
CA ASN A 855 47.53 -14.15 -8.26
C ASN A 855 48.79 -13.97 -7.41
N THR A 856 48.70 -13.16 -6.36
CA THR A 856 49.76 -12.95 -5.38
C THR A 856 49.31 -13.44 -4.01
N VAL A 857 49.97 -14.46 -3.48
CA VAL A 857 49.76 -15.01 -2.14
C VAL A 857 50.97 -14.69 -1.27
N ASP A 858 50.77 -13.97 -0.17
CA ASP A 858 51.79 -13.64 0.81
C ASP A 858 51.35 -14.05 2.22
N GLY A 859 51.81 -15.23 2.65
CA GLY A 859 51.48 -15.83 3.94
C GLY A 859 50.21 -16.66 3.90
N CYS A 860 50.36 -17.98 4.06
CA CYS A 860 49.23 -18.88 4.29
C CYS A 860 49.59 -20.07 5.20
N GLY A 861 48.59 -20.69 5.84
CA GLY A 861 48.80 -21.73 6.83
C GLY A 861 49.00 -23.15 6.26
N ASP A 862 48.41 -23.47 5.11
CA ASP A 862 48.61 -24.75 4.41
C ASP A 862 49.04 -24.54 2.94
N ASP A 863 48.15 -24.72 1.97
CA ASP A 863 48.49 -24.65 0.55
C ASP A 863 48.26 -23.25 -0.05
N GLY A 864 49.27 -22.68 -0.73
CA GLY A 864 49.07 -21.43 -1.47
C GLY A 864 48.08 -21.60 -2.62
N ILE A 865 48.18 -22.71 -3.34
CA ILE A 865 47.17 -23.16 -4.31
C ILE A 865 47.03 -24.68 -4.15
N TYR A 866 45.84 -25.13 -3.78
CA TYR A 866 45.40 -26.52 -3.82
C TYR A 866 44.49 -26.75 -5.02
N GLY A 867 44.82 -27.75 -5.84
CA GLY A 867 44.00 -28.19 -6.96
C GLY A 867 43.73 -29.68 -6.91
N TYR A 868 42.47 -30.05 -7.11
CA TYR A 868 42.02 -31.43 -7.24
C TYR A 868 40.98 -31.50 -8.35
N ALA A 869 41.16 -32.44 -9.29
CA ALA A 869 40.25 -32.65 -10.41
C ALA A 869 40.18 -34.14 -10.73
N TYR A 870 39.16 -34.84 -10.24
CA TYR A 870 38.95 -36.26 -10.50
C TYR A 870 37.62 -36.48 -11.23
N ILE A 871 37.66 -37.30 -12.28
CA ILE A 871 36.48 -37.64 -13.07
C ILE A 871 36.23 -39.14 -12.96
N SER A 872 35.09 -39.52 -12.37
CA SER A 872 34.54 -40.88 -12.31
C SER A 872 33.48 -41.17 -13.41
N ALA A 873 33.15 -40.17 -14.22
CA ALA A 873 32.00 -40.09 -15.13
C ALA A 873 32.11 -40.95 -16.42
N PRO A 874 31.01 -41.17 -17.19
CA PRO A 874 31.00 -42.02 -18.39
C PRO A 874 31.85 -41.50 -19.56
N ASP A 875 32.05 -42.34 -20.59
CA ASP A 875 32.91 -42.09 -21.75
C ASP A 875 32.62 -40.78 -22.52
N ASN A 876 31.43 -40.19 -22.35
CA ASN A 876 30.99 -38.95 -23.02
C ASN A 876 31.21 -37.67 -22.18
N THR A 877 32.07 -37.74 -21.14
CA THR A 877 32.46 -36.56 -20.35
C THR A 877 33.64 -35.85 -21.01
N THR A 878 33.53 -34.54 -21.23
CA THR A 878 34.67 -33.70 -21.63
C THR A 878 35.01 -32.69 -20.54
N MET A 879 36.30 -32.57 -20.24
CA MET A 879 36.80 -31.56 -19.30
C MET A 879 37.99 -30.84 -19.92
N GLY A 880 37.93 -29.51 -19.89
CA GLY A 880 39.07 -28.66 -20.20
C GLY A 880 40.25 -28.91 -19.26
N ARG A 881 41.42 -28.40 -19.62
CA ARG A 881 42.63 -28.57 -18.79
C ARG A 881 42.58 -27.74 -17.52
N PHE A 882 43.40 -28.13 -16.55
CA PHE A 882 43.64 -27.36 -15.32
C PHE A 882 44.95 -26.56 -15.46
N GLY A 883 44.87 -25.24 -15.44
CA GLY A 883 46.00 -24.35 -15.69
C GLY A 883 46.35 -23.46 -14.48
N ILE A 884 47.62 -23.43 -14.09
CA ILE A 884 48.16 -22.55 -13.04
C ILE A 884 49.33 -21.75 -13.60
N PHE A 885 49.15 -20.44 -13.80
CA PHE A 885 50.06 -19.61 -14.58
C PHE A 885 50.51 -18.33 -13.86
N SER A 886 51.81 -18.04 -13.87
CA SER A 886 52.34 -16.71 -13.48
C SER A 886 51.98 -16.24 -12.06
N ASN A 887 51.55 -17.13 -11.17
CA ASN A 887 51.22 -16.78 -9.79
C ASN A 887 52.50 -16.57 -8.96
N THR A 888 52.43 -15.69 -7.98
CA THR A 888 53.49 -15.48 -6.97
C THR A 888 52.99 -15.97 -5.63
N VAL A 889 53.60 -17.03 -5.09
CA VAL A 889 53.22 -17.64 -3.80
C VAL A 889 54.40 -17.57 -2.84
N THR A 890 54.21 -16.92 -1.70
CA THR A 890 55.25 -16.72 -0.69
C THR A 890 54.77 -17.08 0.70
N ALA A 891 55.66 -17.64 1.54
CA ALA A 891 55.43 -17.86 2.97
C ALA A 891 54.21 -18.76 3.33
N CYS A 892 53.95 -19.77 2.51
CA CYS A 892 52.93 -20.80 2.75
C CYS A 892 53.52 -22.10 3.32
N ALA A 893 52.71 -23.04 3.84
CA ALA A 893 53.24 -24.36 4.19
C ALA A 893 53.66 -25.11 2.92
N ASN A 894 52.74 -25.31 1.99
CA ASN A 894 53.07 -25.72 0.64
C ASN A 894 52.78 -24.60 -0.35
N GLY A 895 53.62 -24.44 -1.37
CA GLY A 895 53.42 -23.40 -2.39
C GLY A 895 52.26 -23.74 -3.32
N ILE A 896 52.42 -24.80 -4.11
CA ILE A 896 51.37 -25.35 -4.97
C ILE A 896 51.25 -26.85 -4.69
N ARG A 897 50.03 -27.33 -4.48
CA ARG A 897 49.73 -28.74 -4.28
C ARG A 897 48.66 -29.19 -5.26
N LEU A 898 48.95 -30.27 -5.99
CA LEU A 898 47.94 -30.96 -6.79
C LEU A 898 47.66 -32.35 -6.20
N GLY A 899 46.38 -32.65 -6.01
CA GLY A 899 45.85 -33.98 -5.70
C GLY A 899 45.73 -34.85 -6.96
N THR A 900 44.71 -35.71 -7.03
CA THR A 900 44.35 -36.43 -8.26
C THR A 900 43.91 -35.42 -9.33
N MET A 901 44.34 -35.60 -10.59
CA MET A 901 44.10 -34.65 -11.68
C MET A 901 43.59 -35.33 -12.94
N HIS A 902 42.70 -34.65 -13.67
CA HIS A 902 42.37 -34.99 -15.05
C HIS A 902 43.60 -34.77 -15.96
N PRO A 903 43.84 -35.61 -16.99
CA PRO A 903 45.05 -35.52 -17.81
C PRO A 903 45.26 -34.15 -18.48
N GLY A 904 46.52 -33.70 -18.51
CA GLY A 904 46.91 -32.48 -19.21
C GLY A 904 46.92 -31.20 -18.36
N ALA A 905 47.03 -31.34 -17.03
CA ALA A 905 47.26 -30.20 -16.14
C ALA A 905 48.59 -29.49 -16.45
N GLU A 906 48.58 -28.16 -16.41
CA GLU A 906 49.71 -27.28 -16.74
C GLU A 906 50.01 -26.34 -15.58
N ILE A 907 51.26 -26.35 -15.12
CA ILE A 907 51.79 -25.41 -14.13
C ILE A 907 52.95 -24.68 -14.79
N ALA A 908 52.81 -23.38 -15.09
CA ALA A 908 53.87 -22.65 -15.78
C ALA A 908 54.13 -21.23 -15.28
N ASN A 909 55.41 -20.85 -15.29
CA ASN A 909 55.89 -19.50 -14.96
C ASN A 909 55.53 -18.98 -13.55
N ASN A 910 55.19 -19.85 -12.61
CA ASN A 910 54.89 -19.45 -11.23
C ASN A 910 56.18 -19.18 -10.43
N GLN A 911 56.11 -18.23 -9.51
CA GLN A 911 57.17 -17.92 -8.54
C GLN A 911 56.73 -18.41 -7.15
N VAL A 912 57.39 -19.44 -6.64
CA VAL A 912 57.10 -19.99 -5.30
C VAL A 912 58.31 -19.75 -4.41
N THR A 913 58.15 -18.97 -3.34
CA THR A 913 59.25 -18.64 -2.43
C THR A 913 58.90 -18.88 -0.95
N ASP A 914 59.92 -19.20 -0.15
CA ASP A 914 59.81 -19.25 1.32
C ASP A 914 58.73 -20.18 1.89
N SER A 915 58.40 -21.27 1.18
CA SER A 915 57.52 -22.32 1.70
C SER A 915 58.15 -23.01 2.92
N THR A 916 57.35 -23.31 3.94
CA THR A 916 57.83 -23.94 5.19
C THR A 916 57.89 -25.47 5.12
N SER A 917 57.10 -26.11 4.24
CA SER A 917 57.06 -27.56 3.97
C SER A 917 57.52 -27.88 2.54
N THR A 918 56.67 -27.72 1.51
CA THR A 918 56.99 -28.14 0.14
C THR A 918 56.70 -27.02 -0.88
N GLY A 919 57.65 -26.70 -1.75
CA GLY A 919 57.42 -25.69 -2.81
C GLY A 919 56.34 -26.14 -3.81
N LEU A 920 56.54 -27.31 -4.42
CA LEU A 920 55.56 -27.94 -5.31
C LEU A 920 55.34 -29.40 -4.89
N LEU A 921 54.11 -29.76 -4.52
CA LEU A 921 53.70 -31.11 -4.13
C LEU A 921 52.73 -31.70 -5.16
N LEU A 922 53.13 -32.79 -5.81
CA LEU A 922 52.31 -33.53 -6.76
C LEU A 922 51.96 -34.89 -6.18
N ALA A 923 50.67 -35.12 -5.93
CA ALA A 923 50.12 -36.37 -5.42
C ALA A 923 49.06 -36.95 -6.39
N THR A 924 49.36 -36.92 -7.69
CA THR A 924 48.46 -37.33 -8.79
C THR A 924 48.40 -38.86 -8.98
N ALA A 925 47.61 -39.40 -9.92
CA ALA A 925 47.67 -40.83 -10.23
C ALA A 925 48.90 -41.17 -11.12
N ASP A 926 49.34 -42.44 -11.13
CA ASP A 926 50.55 -42.90 -11.86
C ASP A 926 50.48 -42.69 -13.39
N THR A 927 49.27 -42.52 -13.93
CA THR A 927 48.97 -42.33 -15.35
C THR A 927 48.99 -40.88 -15.81
N ASP A 928 48.97 -39.93 -14.87
CA ASP A 928 48.79 -38.53 -15.18
C ASP A 928 50.14 -37.89 -15.52
N VAL A 929 50.19 -37.17 -16.65
CA VAL A 929 51.35 -36.36 -17.02
C VAL A 929 51.02 -34.89 -16.71
N VAL A 930 51.74 -34.31 -15.75
CA VAL A 930 51.65 -32.88 -15.43
C VAL A 930 52.80 -32.15 -16.11
N ASP A 931 52.50 -31.11 -16.89
CA ASP A 931 53.52 -30.23 -17.47
C ASP A 931 53.90 -29.14 -16.45
N VAL A 932 55.17 -29.13 -16.04
CA VAL A 932 55.71 -28.20 -15.05
C VAL A 932 56.85 -27.42 -15.69
N THR A 933 56.50 -26.45 -16.54
CA THR A 933 57.43 -25.70 -17.37
C THR A 933 57.69 -24.28 -16.87
N GLY A 934 58.97 -23.89 -16.78
CA GLY A 934 59.35 -22.49 -16.52
C GLY A 934 59.06 -21.95 -15.12
N ASN A 935 58.73 -22.79 -14.14
CA ASN A 935 58.48 -22.33 -12.76
C ASN A 935 59.79 -22.00 -12.01
N ALA A 936 59.72 -21.04 -11.09
CA ALA A 936 60.84 -20.66 -10.21
C ALA A 936 60.48 -20.96 -8.75
N ILE A 937 61.17 -21.94 -8.16
CA ILE A 937 60.93 -22.39 -6.78
C ILE A 937 62.18 -22.09 -5.94
N ALA A 938 62.08 -21.26 -4.91
CA ALA A 938 63.20 -20.89 -4.04
C ALA A 938 62.80 -20.94 -2.55
N SER A 939 63.74 -21.16 -1.65
CA SER A 939 63.46 -21.10 -0.19
C SER A 939 64.62 -20.47 0.55
N SER A 940 64.33 -19.52 1.46
CA SER A 940 65.31 -18.90 2.36
C SER A 940 65.54 -19.68 3.65
N SER A 941 64.76 -20.74 3.92
CA SER A 941 64.88 -21.60 5.11
C SER A 941 66.00 -22.64 4.97
N LEU A 942 66.75 -22.86 6.06
CA LEU A 942 67.84 -23.85 6.17
C LEU A 942 67.37 -25.23 6.70
N THR A 943 66.07 -25.45 6.88
CA THR A 943 65.51 -26.69 7.46
C THR A 943 64.33 -27.23 6.64
N ASP A 944 64.40 -28.52 6.31
CA ASP A 944 63.34 -29.44 5.85
C ASP A 944 62.46 -29.09 4.64
N THR A 945 62.65 -27.96 3.95
CA THR A 945 61.85 -27.64 2.75
C THR A 945 62.18 -28.52 1.54
N VAL A 946 61.19 -29.21 0.97
CA VAL A 946 61.33 -29.96 -0.30
C VAL A 946 60.96 -29.05 -1.47
N GLY A 947 61.85 -28.90 -2.46
CA GLY A 947 61.58 -28.03 -3.62
C GLY A 947 60.46 -28.55 -4.51
N ILE A 948 60.55 -29.81 -4.93
CA ILE A 948 59.50 -30.52 -5.69
C ILE A 948 59.38 -31.92 -5.10
N GLN A 949 58.17 -32.32 -4.72
CA GLN A 949 57.84 -33.68 -4.27
C GLN A 949 56.83 -34.29 -5.23
N VAL A 950 57.14 -35.48 -5.75
CA VAL A 950 56.24 -36.28 -6.58
C VAL A 950 55.97 -37.57 -5.82
N ASN A 951 54.74 -37.75 -5.33
CA ASN A 951 54.36 -38.95 -4.60
C ASN A 951 53.90 -40.06 -5.55
N ARG A 952 53.29 -39.70 -6.69
CA ARG A 952 52.78 -40.56 -7.78
C ARG A 952 52.65 -39.70 -9.06
N GLY A 953 52.69 -40.33 -10.26
CA GLY A 953 52.54 -39.66 -11.57
C GLY A 953 53.82 -39.40 -12.39
N GLN A 954 53.68 -38.84 -13.60
CA GLN A 954 54.79 -38.44 -14.49
C GLN A 954 54.87 -36.91 -14.63
N VAL A 955 56.07 -36.34 -14.57
CA VAL A 955 56.27 -34.88 -14.62
C VAL A 955 57.22 -34.48 -15.75
N ASN A 956 56.82 -33.51 -16.55
CA ASN A 956 57.69 -32.85 -17.53
C ASN A 956 58.35 -31.60 -16.91
N LEU A 957 59.63 -31.70 -16.53
CA LEU A 957 60.38 -30.65 -15.80
C LEU A 957 61.20 -29.72 -16.73
N ALA A 958 60.68 -29.33 -17.89
CA ALA A 958 61.45 -28.48 -18.81
C ALA A 958 61.56 -27.02 -18.29
N ALA A 959 62.80 -26.50 -18.22
CA ALA A 959 63.11 -25.10 -17.86
C ALA A 959 62.66 -24.61 -16.45
N THR A 960 62.29 -25.51 -15.53
CA THR A 960 61.97 -25.17 -14.13
C THR A 960 63.26 -24.98 -13.30
N THR A 961 63.34 -23.89 -12.53
CA THR A 961 64.51 -23.52 -11.73
C THR A 961 64.21 -23.70 -10.24
N VAL A 962 64.95 -24.57 -9.55
CA VAL A 962 64.83 -24.81 -8.11
C VAL A 962 66.09 -24.31 -7.39
N THR A 963 65.93 -23.43 -6.40
CA THR A 963 67.02 -22.78 -5.67
C THR A 963 66.91 -23.05 -4.16
N ASN A 964 67.18 -24.30 -3.72
CA ASN A 964 67.58 -24.74 -2.36
C ASN A 964 68.12 -26.21 -2.40
N HIS A 965 68.68 -26.75 -1.30
CA HIS A 965 69.68 -27.84 -1.29
C HIS A 965 69.21 -29.29 -1.48
N ALA A 966 67.92 -29.60 -1.67
CA ALA A 966 67.44 -30.97 -1.88
C ALA A 966 66.28 -31.07 -2.90
N THR A 967 66.61 -31.37 -4.16
CA THR A 967 65.68 -32.05 -5.07
C THR A 967 65.65 -33.53 -4.71
N SER A 968 64.77 -33.93 -3.78
CA SER A 968 64.44 -35.35 -3.61
C SER A 968 63.32 -35.71 -4.56
N VAL A 969 63.67 -36.03 -5.81
CA VAL A 969 62.77 -36.77 -6.71
C VAL A 969 62.73 -38.20 -6.20
N TYR A 970 61.74 -38.52 -5.36
CA TYR A 970 61.43 -39.91 -5.03
C TYR A 970 60.64 -40.49 -6.21
N ASN A 971 61.02 -41.69 -6.62
CA ASN A 971 60.42 -42.47 -7.69
C ASN A 971 59.83 -43.74 -7.06
#